data_AF-A0A2S6BY88-F1
#
_entry.id   AF-A0A2S6BY88-F1
#
_cell.length_a   1.000
_cell.length_b   1.000
_cell.length_c   1.000
_cell.angle_alpha   90.00
_cell.angle_beta   90.00
_cell.angle_gamma   90.00
#
_symmetry.space_group_name_H-M   'P 1'
#
loop_
_entity.id
_entity.type
_entity.pdbx_description
1 polymer ?
#
loop_
_entity_poly.entity_id
_entity_poly.type
_entity_poly.pdbx_seq_one_letter_code
_entity_poly.pdbx_strand_id
1 'polypeptide(L)'
;MAARAPRICSRCSKLKFDTTPQARKTHLLGRPPKWSRGCIVCAYLAILAGIERVPQYTDPLDDEPIYHILPFSTSTIFEDPPTVRLRSPANPLSFAVIEADNVDDADGQQLFNCVRSRGWASSVPSAKSVTAFSARLLDSSMDFGFVKAQLKSCRDNHHACRSNFQRPMETIKLIDCTTRRIFERKRGEPYLTLSYVNRSVNFDVTRHIRGQALVAPPALYSDAMNLTTKLGYKYLWIDNYCIPQPPPGQQFAKGSPEKAKRKEQVQQMDQIYTRSDLTIIAPDFLDSLPRVSQAGSSSKVFQVGGLPFVLCPPTPRYDIENSECSERGWCYQEATLAVRRVVVLKDQVYFKCKITHALESLHGIIDPYILVTQPQPRCNEPAEFHRWNEFEVFANLDQKRPDSLNHVYNHIAEYTKRRFTQYDDILEATAGLRNQFKMLYPELLTISGIPVLPRSNRETSSCLDRFVTALCWKTAFDCDRRPGFPSWSWTGYYRPGFIAGRPLEHALGAVNPYLDTEERSLVANPSVKISLNIPELQGLSNVLVNDSLPQALQKAGLELTSEPTQLGIEAQAIDVQFQQWLHDLPGDTQSPYGHAAISACFPKVGPDDIAMIVSRQASQITQPVETPPPTVSDDVVYPLFMLDDTKTLRGIVVTWTLRFNDVLDPDQLHNALTKLLEIGDWRKIGGRLRMKKDGRLEIHAPRSFTAEQPAATYSHQRFDTNVEDHPLARTLPNATTTSSVHVGPDGFRTFAAGPSAPTTLTDFLDKDKPMLSLHVTSFNDATLVGLSWPHVLMDVMGQQALVRGWSMVLAGREAEVPACIGANEDVIAEAATSPASTVEEYALGKLRMGAMGMIKFGARFAWDLFWNTAVETRTICIPSSAMSRLYSEAQQSFTTSAAGTAKPFTPFFSEGDVLTAFFARQVVSSLPQPRAVTILHALNARFRLPALKSSTGVYIQNMAVAACAYLSADLVQGPLGPAALQNRANLLEQATEHQVLAALHELHEQHQKKPGVDPNILSGDPNAVLMPFTNWTRANLFEAVDFSPAIVESGESEETRSSPPGTMVYHHAASMQSNSAARNVIVMLGKDLASNYWVTGVQLTTAAWAKIENALAALDAK
;
A
#
# COMPACT_ATOMS: atom_id res chain seq x y z
N MET A 1 40.54 -13.16 -32.77
CA MET A 1 39.44 -13.92 -33.44
C MET A 1 38.63 -12.95 -34.28
N ALA A 2 38.34 -13.27 -35.55
CA ALA A 2 37.49 -12.42 -36.38
C ALA A 2 36.06 -12.39 -35.82
N ALA A 3 35.51 -11.19 -35.60
CA ALA A 3 34.13 -11.03 -35.15
C ALA A 3 33.20 -11.55 -36.26
N ARG A 4 32.55 -12.70 -36.03
CA ARG A 4 31.50 -13.20 -36.93
C ARG A 4 30.44 -12.11 -37.06
N ALA A 5 30.14 -11.71 -38.29
CA ALA A 5 29.09 -10.74 -38.58
C ALA A 5 27.79 -11.15 -37.85
N PRO A 6 27.06 -10.19 -37.25
CA PRO A 6 25.89 -10.50 -36.45
C PRO A 6 24.87 -11.24 -37.32
N ARG A 7 24.57 -12.49 -36.94
CA ARG A 7 23.61 -13.31 -37.69
C ARG A 7 22.24 -12.63 -37.63
N ILE A 8 21.60 -12.52 -38.79
CA ILE A 8 20.20 -12.11 -38.94
C ILE A 8 19.44 -13.32 -39.47
N CYS A 9 18.34 -13.70 -38.85
CA CYS A 9 17.55 -14.84 -39.31
C CYS A 9 16.73 -14.47 -40.57
N SER A 10 16.37 -15.49 -41.35
CA SER A 10 15.63 -15.35 -42.62
C SER A 10 14.27 -14.64 -42.51
N ARG A 11 13.70 -14.56 -41.30
CA ARG A 11 12.51 -13.74 -40.99
C ARG A 11 12.88 -12.26 -40.86
N CYS A 12 13.85 -11.93 -40.00
CA CYS A 12 14.27 -10.55 -39.77
C CYS A 12 14.91 -9.91 -41.02
N SER A 13 15.56 -10.69 -41.88
CA SER A 13 16.08 -10.20 -43.17
C SER A 13 14.99 -9.88 -44.20
N LYS A 14 13.74 -10.30 -43.97
CA LYS A 14 12.58 -10.00 -44.83
C LYS A 14 11.73 -8.83 -44.32
N LEU A 15 12.03 -8.30 -43.13
CA LEU A 15 11.37 -7.09 -42.62
C LEU A 15 11.77 -5.89 -43.50
N LYS A 16 10.78 -5.27 -44.13
CA LYS A 16 10.92 -4.03 -44.90
C LYS A 16 10.18 -2.92 -44.16
N PHE A 17 10.93 -2.03 -43.53
CA PHE A 17 10.42 -0.73 -43.12
C PHE A 17 10.58 0.21 -44.31
N ASP A 18 9.46 0.55 -44.96
CA ASP A 18 9.47 1.53 -46.04
C ASP A 18 9.48 2.94 -45.43
N THR A 19 10.26 3.85 -46.02
CA THR A 19 10.30 5.27 -45.64
C THR A 19 9.21 6.10 -46.35
N THR A 20 8.39 5.50 -47.20
CA THR A 20 7.26 6.19 -47.84
C THR A 20 6.06 6.37 -46.90
N PRO A 21 5.15 7.34 -47.17
CA PRO A 21 3.90 7.53 -46.41
C PRO A 21 2.92 6.33 -46.41
N GLN A 22 3.24 5.24 -47.12
CA GLN A 22 2.49 3.98 -47.07
C GLN A 22 2.88 3.09 -45.87
N ALA A 23 3.86 3.49 -45.05
CA ALA A 23 4.30 2.83 -43.81
C ALA A 23 3.24 2.75 -42.66
N ARG A 24 1.95 2.86 -42.99
CA ARG A 24 0.80 2.79 -42.07
C ARG A 24 0.47 1.36 -41.62
N LYS A 25 1.14 0.35 -42.15
CA LYS A 25 0.82 -1.06 -41.89
C LYS A 25 1.61 -1.58 -40.70
N THR A 26 0.91 -1.91 -39.62
CA THR A 26 1.46 -2.69 -38.52
C THR A 26 2.07 -3.99 -39.04
N HIS A 27 3.32 -4.28 -38.68
CA HIS A 27 4.01 -5.48 -39.17
C HIS A 27 3.86 -6.62 -38.16
N LEU A 28 3.20 -7.71 -38.57
CA LEU A 28 3.11 -8.95 -37.79
C LEU A 28 4.51 -9.55 -37.56
N LEU A 29 4.93 -9.65 -36.30
CA LEU A 29 6.17 -10.30 -35.90
C LEU A 29 5.95 -11.80 -35.59
N GLY A 30 4.78 -12.15 -35.07
CA GLY A 30 4.39 -13.52 -34.71
C GLY A 30 4.96 -14.00 -33.36
N ARG A 31 4.53 -15.20 -32.93
CA ARG A 31 4.80 -15.76 -31.58
C ARG A 31 6.30 -15.88 -31.22
N PRO A 32 6.70 -15.64 -29.95
CA PRO A 32 8.09 -15.70 -29.47
C PRO A 32 8.88 -16.99 -29.80
N PRO A 33 8.32 -18.21 -29.78
CA PRO A 33 9.07 -19.43 -30.13
C PRO A 33 9.61 -19.43 -31.57
N LYS A 34 9.04 -18.63 -32.48
CA LYS A 34 9.53 -18.47 -33.87
C LYS A 34 10.70 -17.47 -34.00
N TRP A 35 11.22 -16.97 -32.89
CA TRP A 35 12.29 -15.98 -32.83
C TRP A 35 13.62 -16.68 -32.55
N SER A 36 14.73 -16.13 -33.02
CA SER A 36 16.04 -16.81 -32.93
C SER A 36 16.97 -16.13 -31.94
N ARG A 37 17.43 -16.85 -30.91
CA ARG A 37 18.50 -16.41 -29.99
C ARG A 37 19.77 -15.94 -30.71
N GLY A 38 20.09 -16.56 -31.84
CA GLY A 38 21.24 -16.20 -32.67
C GLY A 38 21.01 -14.98 -33.57
N CYS A 39 19.80 -14.40 -33.60
CA CYS A 39 19.47 -13.24 -34.42
C CYS A 39 19.51 -11.95 -33.59
N ILE A 40 20.43 -11.04 -33.93
CA ILE A 40 20.57 -9.77 -33.19
C ILE A 40 19.29 -8.92 -33.21
N VAL A 41 18.53 -8.97 -34.31
CA VAL A 41 17.26 -8.24 -34.45
C VAL A 41 16.16 -8.87 -33.58
N CYS A 42 16.13 -10.21 -33.43
CA CYS A 42 15.19 -10.86 -32.52
C CYS A 42 15.47 -10.51 -31.05
N ALA A 43 16.74 -10.35 -30.65
CA ALA A 43 17.10 -9.94 -29.31
C ALA A 43 16.61 -8.51 -28.98
N TYR A 44 16.78 -7.56 -29.90
CA TYR A 44 16.28 -6.19 -29.69
C TYR A 44 14.75 -6.08 -29.74
N LEU A 45 14.09 -6.84 -30.61
CA LEU A 45 12.62 -6.90 -30.62
C LEU A 45 12.07 -7.57 -29.35
N ALA A 46 12.80 -8.51 -28.73
CA ALA A 46 12.44 -9.08 -27.44
C ALA A 46 12.52 -8.09 -26.28
N ILE A 47 13.56 -7.24 -26.25
CA ILE A 47 13.65 -6.15 -25.27
C ILE A 47 12.42 -5.23 -25.37
N LEU A 48 12.06 -4.80 -26.59
CA LEU A 48 10.88 -3.95 -26.82
C LEU A 48 9.55 -4.67 -26.51
N ALA A 49 9.49 -5.99 -26.65
CA ALA A 49 8.33 -6.81 -26.29
C ALA A 49 8.22 -7.08 -24.77
N GLY A 50 9.24 -6.75 -23.97
CA GLY A 50 9.31 -7.09 -22.54
C GLY A 50 9.73 -8.54 -22.26
N ILE A 51 10.39 -9.21 -23.20
CA ILE A 51 10.83 -10.61 -23.11
C ILE A 51 12.33 -10.65 -22.81
N GLU A 52 12.72 -11.11 -21.61
CA GLU A 52 14.12 -11.08 -21.15
C GLU A 52 15.09 -11.88 -22.03
N ARG A 53 14.66 -13.07 -22.46
CA ARG A 53 15.42 -13.97 -23.34
C ARG A 53 14.48 -14.67 -24.30
N VAL A 54 14.83 -14.67 -25.59
CA VAL A 54 14.11 -15.45 -26.61
C VAL A 54 13.98 -16.92 -26.14
N PRO A 55 12.79 -17.56 -26.18
CA PRO A 55 12.61 -18.94 -25.73
C PRO A 55 13.47 -19.97 -26.48
N GLN A 56 13.55 -21.20 -25.95
CA GLN A 56 14.39 -22.28 -26.50
C GLN A 56 13.61 -23.54 -26.92
N TYR A 57 12.30 -23.57 -26.72
CA TYR A 57 11.46 -24.73 -26.95
C TYR A 57 11.21 -24.99 -28.44
N THR A 58 11.16 -26.28 -28.80
CA THR A 58 10.92 -26.76 -30.18
C THR A 58 9.46 -26.92 -30.53
N ASP A 59 8.58 -27.09 -29.54
CA ASP A 59 7.12 -27.14 -29.73
C ASP A 59 6.48 -25.81 -29.31
N PRO A 60 5.73 -25.14 -30.21
CA PRO A 60 4.94 -23.98 -29.86
C PRO A 60 3.64 -24.42 -29.16
N LEU A 61 3.43 -23.97 -27.92
CA LEU A 61 2.11 -24.01 -27.30
C LEU A 61 1.14 -23.11 -28.10
N ASP A 62 -0.12 -23.55 -28.19
CA ASP A 62 -1.10 -22.86 -29.04
C ASP A 62 -1.64 -21.54 -28.46
N ASP A 63 -1.34 -21.23 -27.19
CA ASP A 63 -1.81 -20.04 -26.47
C ASP A 63 -0.77 -18.91 -26.39
N GLU A 64 0.40 -19.06 -27.04
CA GLU A 64 1.46 -18.05 -27.04
C GLU A 64 1.03 -16.73 -27.74
N PRO A 65 1.24 -15.55 -27.12
CA PRO A 65 0.77 -14.27 -27.65
C PRO A 65 1.47 -13.87 -28.95
N ILE A 66 0.74 -13.17 -29.80
CA ILE A 66 1.21 -12.69 -31.11
C ILE A 66 1.70 -11.25 -30.97
N TYR A 67 2.90 -10.94 -31.47
CA TYR A 67 3.46 -9.59 -31.42
C TYR A 67 3.46 -8.90 -32.78
N HIS A 68 3.41 -7.58 -32.72
CA HIS A 68 3.34 -6.64 -33.83
C HIS A 68 4.34 -5.50 -33.64
N ILE A 69 4.88 -4.98 -34.75
CA ILE A 69 5.70 -3.76 -34.76
C ILE A 69 4.81 -2.61 -35.22
N LEU A 70 4.70 -1.58 -34.38
CA LEU A 70 3.82 -0.42 -34.60
C LEU A 70 4.67 0.86 -34.73
N PRO A 71 4.66 1.55 -35.89
CA PRO A 71 5.38 2.80 -36.09
C PRO A 71 4.64 3.99 -35.46
N PHE A 72 5.38 4.99 -34.98
CA PHE A 72 4.84 6.20 -34.35
C PHE A 72 5.81 7.39 -34.46
N SER A 73 5.34 8.60 -34.18
CA SER A 73 6.22 9.79 -34.10
C SER A 73 6.81 9.94 -32.70
N THR A 74 8.14 10.06 -32.57
CA THR A 74 8.75 10.33 -31.26
C THR A 74 8.31 11.70 -30.68
N SER A 75 7.92 12.68 -31.52
CA SER A 75 7.46 13.99 -31.01
C SER A 75 6.16 13.91 -30.19
N THR A 76 5.29 12.94 -30.47
CA THR A 76 3.96 12.84 -29.82
C THR A 76 4.02 12.19 -28.44
N ILE A 77 5.17 11.63 -28.03
CA ILE A 77 5.43 11.25 -26.61
C ILE A 77 5.36 12.50 -25.71
N PHE A 78 5.67 13.69 -26.25
CA PHE A 78 5.82 14.93 -25.48
C PHE A 78 4.56 15.83 -25.47
N GLU A 79 3.45 15.40 -26.07
CA GLU A 79 2.19 16.16 -26.15
C GLU A 79 1.26 15.85 -24.94
N ASP A 80 0.45 16.81 -24.49
CA ASP A 80 -0.48 16.68 -23.34
C ASP A 80 -1.95 16.88 -23.79
N PRO A 81 -2.87 15.90 -23.58
CA PRO A 81 -2.60 14.54 -23.11
C PRO A 81 -1.96 13.68 -24.22
N PRO A 82 -1.21 12.61 -23.87
CA PRO A 82 -0.43 11.83 -24.84
C PRO A 82 -1.22 11.03 -25.90
N THR A 83 -2.55 11.07 -25.92
CA THR A 83 -3.39 10.03 -26.54
C THR A 83 -4.02 10.40 -27.88
N VAL A 84 -4.16 11.69 -28.25
CA VAL A 84 -4.98 12.06 -29.42
C VAL A 84 -4.32 11.72 -30.77
N ARG A 85 -2.98 11.64 -30.86
CA ARG A 85 -2.26 11.56 -32.16
C ARG A 85 -0.96 10.72 -32.20
N LEU A 86 -0.75 9.72 -31.34
CA LEU A 86 0.47 8.88 -31.38
C LEU A 86 0.77 8.27 -32.76
N ARG A 87 -0.29 7.87 -33.49
CA ARG A 87 -0.23 7.31 -34.86
C ARG A 87 -0.11 8.38 -35.98
N SER A 88 0.25 9.63 -35.64
CA SER A 88 0.32 10.74 -36.60
C SER A 88 1.30 10.46 -37.75
N PRO A 89 0.92 10.67 -39.02
CA PRO A 89 1.71 10.26 -40.18
C PRO A 89 2.93 11.14 -40.51
N ALA A 90 3.27 12.12 -39.68
CA ALA A 90 4.38 13.03 -39.90
C ALA A 90 5.73 12.40 -39.51
N ASN A 91 6.38 11.73 -40.47
CA ASN A 91 7.71 11.10 -40.36
C ASN A 91 7.83 10.06 -39.22
N PRO A 92 7.31 8.82 -39.39
CA PRO A 92 7.51 7.74 -38.44
C PRO A 92 8.97 7.23 -38.48
N LEU A 93 9.86 7.94 -37.78
CA LEU A 93 11.26 7.56 -37.59
C LEU A 93 11.43 6.51 -36.47
N SER A 94 10.35 6.10 -35.80
CA SER A 94 10.39 5.25 -34.61
C SER A 94 9.29 4.18 -34.59
N PHE A 95 9.55 3.09 -33.86
CA PHE A 95 8.59 2.01 -33.63
C PHE A 95 8.72 1.39 -32.24
N ALA A 96 7.61 0.80 -31.78
CA ALA A 96 7.55 -0.06 -30.60
C ALA A 96 7.12 -1.49 -30.98
N VAL A 97 7.25 -2.42 -30.05
CA VAL A 97 6.70 -3.79 -30.18
C VAL A 97 5.56 -3.95 -29.19
N ILE A 98 4.40 -4.38 -29.69
CA ILE A 98 3.14 -4.47 -28.94
C ILE A 98 2.46 -5.82 -29.25
N GLU A 99 1.66 -6.32 -28.31
CA GLU A 99 0.84 -7.52 -28.51
C GLU A 99 -0.31 -7.23 -29.49
N ALA A 100 -0.70 -8.23 -30.29
CA ALA A 100 -1.68 -8.12 -31.37
C ALA A 100 -3.01 -7.54 -30.89
N ASP A 101 -3.50 -8.03 -29.75
CA ASP A 101 -4.78 -7.64 -29.16
C ASP A 101 -4.81 -6.18 -28.70
N ASN A 102 -3.64 -5.55 -28.57
CA ASN A 102 -3.46 -4.14 -28.21
C ASN A 102 -3.14 -3.25 -29.42
N VAL A 103 -3.10 -3.77 -30.65
CA VAL A 103 -2.80 -3.01 -31.87
C VAL A 103 -3.90 -2.02 -32.23
N ASP A 104 -5.17 -2.36 -31.99
CA ASP A 104 -6.32 -1.54 -32.35
C ASP A 104 -6.86 -0.70 -31.17
N ASP A 105 -6.06 -0.53 -30.13
CA ASP A 105 -6.31 0.39 -29.01
C ASP A 105 -6.56 1.83 -29.52
N ALA A 106 -7.83 2.26 -29.42
CA ALA A 106 -8.35 3.47 -30.06
C ALA A 106 -7.65 4.75 -29.57
N ASP A 107 -7.29 4.79 -28.29
CA ASP A 107 -6.66 5.96 -27.63
C ASP A 107 -5.12 5.89 -27.63
N GLY A 108 -4.54 4.81 -28.14
CA GLY A 108 -3.08 4.61 -28.19
C GLY A 108 -2.38 4.47 -26.82
N GLN A 109 -3.15 4.33 -25.74
CA GLN A 109 -2.68 4.21 -24.36
C GLN A 109 -1.71 3.03 -24.15
N GLN A 110 -1.93 1.90 -24.82
CA GLN A 110 -1.07 0.71 -24.72
C GLN A 110 0.26 0.89 -25.46
N LEU A 111 0.25 1.54 -26.63
CA LEU A 111 1.47 1.94 -27.33
C LEU A 111 2.29 2.88 -26.44
N PHE A 112 1.64 3.88 -25.86
CA PHE A 112 2.25 4.82 -24.92
C PHE A 112 2.85 4.11 -23.71
N ASN A 113 2.09 3.23 -23.05
CA ASN A 113 2.56 2.44 -21.90
C ASN A 113 3.79 1.58 -22.25
N CYS A 114 3.83 0.99 -23.44
CA CYS A 114 4.99 0.23 -23.93
C CYS A 114 6.21 1.12 -24.13
N VAL A 115 6.07 2.26 -24.84
CA VAL A 115 7.16 3.22 -25.08
C VAL A 115 7.70 3.79 -23.76
N ARG A 116 6.81 4.16 -22.84
CA ARG A 116 7.13 4.68 -21.51
C ARG A 116 7.97 3.71 -20.69
N SER A 117 7.59 2.44 -20.63
CA SER A 117 8.20 1.44 -19.74
C SER A 117 9.32 0.60 -20.36
N ARG A 118 9.35 0.43 -21.69
CA ARG A 118 10.28 -0.48 -22.40
C ARG A 118 11.24 0.25 -23.35
N GLY A 119 11.04 1.55 -23.56
CA GLY A 119 11.75 2.33 -24.58
C GLY A 119 11.19 2.08 -25.99
N TRP A 120 11.91 2.56 -27.01
CA TRP A 120 11.51 2.42 -28.42
C TRP A 120 12.71 2.26 -29.34
N ALA A 121 12.51 1.73 -30.54
CA ALA A 121 13.51 1.83 -31.60
C ALA A 121 13.30 3.12 -32.38
N SER A 122 14.38 3.82 -32.71
CA SER A 122 14.39 4.98 -33.60
C SER A 122 15.46 4.80 -34.67
N SER A 123 15.17 5.25 -35.89
CA SER A 123 16.15 5.27 -36.98
C SER A 123 17.29 6.22 -36.63
N VAL A 124 18.52 5.86 -37.00
CA VAL A 124 19.69 6.72 -36.81
C VAL A 124 19.69 7.78 -37.94
N PRO A 125 19.58 9.08 -37.62
CA PRO A 125 19.51 10.13 -38.64
C PRO A 125 20.84 10.23 -39.40
N SER A 126 20.78 10.55 -40.69
CA SER A 126 21.99 10.91 -41.45
C SER A 126 22.50 12.28 -40.97
N ALA A 127 23.81 12.52 -41.08
CA ALA A 127 24.41 13.80 -40.69
C ALA A 127 23.86 15.03 -41.47
N LYS A 128 23.17 14.81 -42.60
CA LYS A 128 22.52 15.85 -43.41
C LYS A 128 21.01 16.01 -43.10
N SER A 129 20.46 15.22 -42.18
CA SER A 129 19.01 15.11 -41.94
C SER A 129 18.65 14.98 -40.45
N VAL A 130 19.45 15.57 -39.56
CA VAL A 130 19.16 15.56 -38.11
C VAL A 130 18.01 16.54 -37.82
N THR A 131 16.88 16.00 -37.35
CA THR A 131 15.70 16.76 -36.92
C THR A 131 15.53 16.69 -35.39
N ALA A 132 14.74 17.60 -34.82
CA ALA A 132 14.32 17.49 -33.43
C ALA A 132 13.62 16.13 -33.17
N PHE A 133 13.83 15.58 -31.98
CA PHE A 133 13.35 14.26 -31.52
C PHE A 133 13.89 13.04 -32.30
N SER A 134 14.85 13.22 -33.21
CA SER A 134 15.60 12.11 -33.80
C SER A 134 16.61 11.54 -32.80
N ALA A 135 16.78 10.22 -32.77
CA ALA A 135 17.66 9.58 -31.81
C ALA A 135 19.14 9.92 -31.99
N ARG A 136 19.85 9.95 -30.87
CA ARG A 136 21.29 10.20 -30.76
C ARG A 136 21.98 8.96 -30.22
N LEU A 137 23.12 8.60 -30.82
CA LEU A 137 23.95 7.50 -30.33
C LEU A 137 24.68 7.93 -29.04
N LEU A 138 24.57 7.11 -28.00
CA LEU A 138 25.23 7.29 -26.71
C LEU A 138 26.51 6.45 -26.64
N ASP A 139 27.54 7.02 -26.03
CA ASP A 139 28.76 6.29 -25.67
C ASP A 139 28.60 5.61 -24.30
N SER A 140 29.45 4.63 -24.06
CA SER A 140 29.73 4.00 -22.77
C SER A 140 30.03 5.02 -21.66
N SER A 141 30.59 6.18 -21.98
CA SER A 141 30.73 7.33 -21.07
C SER A 141 29.65 8.39 -21.26
N MET A 142 29.37 9.16 -20.21
CA MET A 142 28.44 10.28 -20.20
C MET A 142 28.94 11.44 -21.07
N ASP A 143 28.06 12.03 -21.88
CA ASP A 143 28.40 13.26 -22.60
C ASP A 143 28.32 14.50 -21.69
N PHE A 144 29.45 14.84 -21.06
CA PHE A 144 29.61 16.10 -20.33
C PHE A 144 29.41 17.35 -21.22
N GLY A 145 29.62 17.24 -22.53
CA GLY A 145 29.41 18.29 -23.53
C GLY A 145 27.93 18.62 -23.71
N PHE A 146 27.06 17.61 -23.79
CA PHE A 146 25.60 17.78 -23.78
C PHE A 146 25.14 18.59 -22.56
N VAL A 147 25.55 18.18 -21.36
CA VAL A 147 25.16 18.89 -20.13
C VAL A 147 25.67 20.34 -20.13
N LYS A 148 26.92 20.58 -20.55
CA LYS A 148 27.46 21.94 -20.72
C LYS A 148 26.67 22.78 -21.71
N ALA A 149 26.26 22.20 -22.84
CA ALA A 149 25.49 22.90 -23.87
C ALA A 149 24.11 23.30 -23.34
N GLN A 150 23.41 22.41 -22.62
CA GLN A 150 22.12 22.74 -22.02
C GLN A 150 22.24 23.76 -20.88
N LEU A 151 23.28 23.66 -20.03
CA LEU A 151 23.60 24.67 -19.02
C LEU A 151 23.85 26.05 -19.64
N LYS A 152 24.66 26.11 -20.70
CA LYS A 152 24.98 27.35 -21.43
C LYS A 152 23.73 27.93 -22.07
N SER A 153 22.97 27.14 -22.83
CA SER A 153 21.72 27.60 -23.46
C SER A 153 20.72 28.15 -22.44
N CYS A 154 20.51 27.43 -21.33
CA CYS A 154 19.63 27.87 -20.26
C CYS A 154 20.13 29.16 -19.57
N ARG A 155 21.44 29.32 -19.36
CA ARG A 155 22.02 30.55 -18.82
C ARG A 155 21.89 31.72 -19.79
N ASP A 156 22.15 31.52 -21.06
CA ASP A 156 22.21 32.57 -22.08
C ASP A 156 20.80 33.03 -22.50
N ASN A 157 19.82 32.12 -22.54
CA ASN A 157 18.49 32.37 -23.13
C ASN A 157 17.32 32.44 -22.12
N HIS A 158 17.38 31.76 -20.96
CA HIS A 158 16.20 31.64 -20.08
C HIS A 158 16.22 32.64 -18.91
N HIS A 159 15.59 33.81 -19.09
CA HIS A 159 15.46 34.83 -18.05
C HIS A 159 14.83 34.31 -16.75
N ALA A 160 13.79 33.46 -16.82
CA ALA A 160 13.15 32.83 -15.66
C ALA A 160 14.10 31.92 -14.85
N CYS A 161 15.16 31.38 -15.49
CA CYS A 161 16.22 30.61 -14.85
C CYS A 161 17.36 31.47 -14.27
N ARG A 162 17.26 32.81 -14.39
CA ARG A 162 18.12 33.79 -13.72
C ARG A 162 17.39 34.44 -12.53
N SER A 163 16.09 34.72 -12.67
CA SER A 163 15.23 35.23 -11.60
C SER A 163 14.89 34.13 -10.59
N ASN A 164 15.44 34.25 -9.38
CA ASN A 164 15.25 33.28 -8.31
C ASN A 164 14.79 33.98 -7.03
N PHE A 165 13.88 33.33 -6.30
CA PHE A 165 13.39 33.80 -5.01
C PHE A 165 14.51 33.69 -3.96
N GLN A 166 15.20 34.81 -3.73
CA GLN A 166 16.40 34.88 -2.92
C GLN A 166 16.18 35.74 -1.68
N ARG A 167 16.24 35.10 -0.50
CA ARG A 167 16.31 35.77 0.82
C ARG A 167 17.76 35.73 1.34
N PRO A 168 18.12 36.48 2.40
CA PRO A 168 19.39 36.30 3.09
C PRO A 168 19.62 34.82 3.45
N MET A 169 20.87 34.37 3.36
CA MET A 169 21.27 32.99 3.61
C MET A 169 22.62 33.01 4.30
N GLU A 170 22.72 32.23 5.35
CA GLU A 170 23.90 32.12 6.19
C GLU A 170 25.02 31.35 5.50
N THR A 171 26.21 31.45 6.07
CA THR A 171 27.41 30.84 5.48
C THR A 171 27.26 29.32 5.41
N ILE A 172 27.37 28.77 4.19
CA ILE A 172 27.33 27.32 3.94
C ILE A 172 28.73 26.75 3.78
N LYS A 173 28.92 25.47 4.08
CA LYS A 173 30.13 24.74 3.70
C LYS A 173 30.03 24.26 2.25
N LEU A 174 31.18 24.17 1.57
CA LEU A 174 31.32 23.61 0.22
C LEU A 174 32.56 22.70 0.17
N ILE A 175 32.52 21.73 -0.74
CA ILE A 175 33.65 20.85 -1.07
C ILE A 175 34.33 21.44 -2.31
N ASP A 176 35.62 21.75 -2.21
CA ASP A 176 36.48 21.99 -3.35
C ASP A 176 36.78 20.64 -4.01
N CYS A 177 36.19 20.36 -5.16
CA CYS A 177 36.32 19.09 -5.86
C CYS A 177 37.73 18.84 -6.42
N THR A 178 38.54 19.90 -6.57
CA THR A 178 39.93 19.82 -7.05
C THR A 178 40.87 19.44 -5.91
N THR A 179 40.74 20.08 -4.75
CA THR A 179 41.59 19.77 -3.58
C THR A 179 41.00 18.71 -2.64
N ARG A 180 39.73 18.33 -2.85
CA ARG A 180 38.88 17.47 -2.00
C ARG A 180 38.78 17.99 -0.56
N ARG A 181 38.73 19.31 -0.36
CA ARG A 181 38.70 19.95 0.99
C ARG A 181 37.39 20.67 1.25
N ILE A 182 36.92 20.62 2.51
CA ILE A 182 35.74 21.38 2.95
C ILE A 182 36.15 22.77 3.44
N PHE A 183 35.46 23.80 2.95
CA PHE A 183 35.66 25.20 3.33
C PHE A 183 34.32 25.93 3.46
N GLU A 184 34.32 27.13 4.07
CA GLU A 184 33.14 28.01 4.15
C GLU A 184 33.05 28.88 2.90
N ARG A 185 31.89 28.85 2.23
CA ARG A 185 31.62 29.55 0.97
C ARG A 185 31.85 31.05 1.11
N LYS A 186 32.63 31.63 0.20
CA LYS A 186 32.71 33.09 0.03
C LYS A 186 31.54 33.59 -0.81
N ARG A 187 31.06 34.80 -0.49
CA ARG A 187 29.88 35.40 -1.14
C ARG A 187 30.06 35.43 -2.67
N GLY A 188 29.15 34.77 -3.38
CA GLY A 188 29.09 34.77 -4.85
C GLY A 188 29.76 33.58 -5.56
N GLU A 189 30.46 32.69 -4.86
CA GLU A 189 31.06 31.51 -5.53
C GLU A 189 29.99 30.57 -6.12
N PRO A 190 30.08 30.15 -7.41
CA PRO A 190 29.15 29.20 -8.02
C PRO A 190 29.46 27.76 -7.59
N TYR A 191 28.41 26.97 -7.39
CA TYR A 191 28.51 25.59 -6.88
C TYR A 191 27.35 24.74 -7.39
N LEU A 192 27.55 23.43 -7.37
CA LEU A 192 26.53 22.43 -7.64
C LEU A 192 26.04 21.78 -6.33
N THR A 193 24.90 21.13 -6.35
CA THR A 193 24.38 20.30 -5.25
C THR A 193 24.18 18.85 -5.71
N LEU A 194 24.21 17.90 -4.77
CA LEU A 194 23.89 16.48 -5.00
C LEU A 194 22.63 16.10 -4.22
N SER A 195 21.64 15.55 -4.91
CA SER A 195 20.43 14.94 -4.33
C SER A 195 20.45 13.42 -4.61
N TYR A 196 20.29 12.62 -3.57
CA TYR A 196 20.52 11.17 -3.60
C TYR A 196 19.88 10.48 -2.38
N VAL A 197 19.75 9.16 -2.44
CA VAL A 197 19.25 8.37 -1.30
C VAL A 197 20.40 7.97 -0.38
N ASN A 198 20.58 8.73 0.70
CA ASN A 198 21.48 8.31 1.79
C ASN A 198 20.90 7.08 2.51
N ARG A 199 21.56 5.93 2.36
CA ARG A 199 21.43 4.75 3.21
C ARG A 199 22.60 4.74 4.20
N SER A 200 22.35 4.44 5.47
CA SER A 200 23.31 4.58 6.58
C SER A 200 24.52 3.64 6.48
N VAL A 201 25.49 3.96 5.63
CA VAL A 201 26.77 3.26 5.54
C VAL A 201 27.70 3.75 6.66
N ASN A 202 28.36 2.83 7.37
CA ASN A 202 29.28 3.11 8.48
C ASN A 202 30.63 3.73 8.02
N PHE A 203 30.60 4.90 7.37
CA PHE A 203 31.80 5.72 7.16
C PHE A 203 31.82 6.93 8.11
N ASP A 204 33.01 7.24 8.63
CA ASP A 204 33.21 8.23 9.69
C ASP A 204 33.17 9.68 9.13
N VAL A 205 31.94 10.16 8.87
CA VAL A 205 31.66 11.56 8.48
C VAL A 205 32.14 12.57 9.53
N THR A 206 32.27 12.18 10.80
CA THR A 206 32.75 13.05 11.89
C THR A 206 34.22 13.45 11.79
N ARG A 207 35.05 12.73 11.03
CA ARG A 207 36.48 13.09 10.86
C ARG A 207 36.75 14.27 9.93
N HIS A 208 35.74 14.81 9.24
CA HIS A 208 35.97 15.81 8.19
C HIS A 208 36.06 17.25 8.72
N ILE A 209 37.22 17.55 9.31
CA ILE A 209 37.58 18.86 9.83
C ILE A 209 37.83 19.86 8.68
N ARG A 210 37.42 21.12 8.88
CA ARG A 210 37.65 22.26 7.97
C ARG A 210 39.09 22.30 7.46
N GLY A 211 39.28 22.39 6.15
CA GLY A 211 40.59 22.50 5.51
C GLY A 211 41.38 21.19 5.35
N GLN A 212 40.95 20.07 5.95
CA GLN A 212 41.51 18.75 5.68
C GLN A 212 40.90 18.15 4.41
N ALA A 213 41.62 17.22 3.78
CA ALA A 213 41.16 16.51 2.58
C ALA A 213 40.25 15.33 2.96
N LEU A 214 39.20 15.09 2.17
CA LEU A 214 38.30 13.95 2.30
C LEU A 214 39.09 12.66 2.05
N VAL A 215 39.19 11.83 3.09
CA VAL A 215 39.82 10.50 3.03
C VAL A 215 38.76 9.49 2.56
N ALA A 216 39.08 8.74 1.50
CA ALA A 216 38.24 7.67 0.95
C ALA A 216 36.72 7.98 0.84
N PRO A 217 36.30 9.08 0.19
CA PRO A 217 34.89 9.37 0.00
C PRO A 217 34.20 8.27 -0.84
N PRO A 218 32.96 7.87 -0.51
CA PRO A 218 32.14 6.93 -1.30
C PRO A 218 32.18 7.20 -2.80
N ALA A 219 32.07 6.14 -3.62
CA ALA A 219 32.23 6.25 -5.07
C ALA A 219 31.17 7.19 -5.70
N LEU A 220 29.92 7.16 -5.25
CA LEU A 220 28.87 8.14 -5.60
C LEU A 220 29.33 9.59 -5.43
N TYR A 221 29.97 9.93 -4.30
CA TYR A 221 30.47 11.28 -4.03
C TYR A 221 31.72 11.61 -4.84
N SER A 222 32.61 10.62 -5.05
CA SER A 222 33.77 10.73 -5.93
C SER A 222 33.34 11.04 -7.37
N ASP A 223 32.27 10.39 -7.84
CA ASP A 223 31.69 10.60 -9.16
C ASP A 223 30.99 11.94 -9.27
N ALA A 224 30.22 12.35 -8.26
CA ALA A 224 29.60 13.68 -8.21
C ALA A 224 30.66 14.80 -8.23
N MET A 225 31.78 14.63 -7.51
CA MET A 225 32.93 15.54 -7.57
C MET A 225 33.60 15.52 -8.96
N ASN A 226 33.81 14.34 -9.55
CA ASN A 226 34.37 14.21 -10.91
C ASN A 226 33.46 14.91 -11.94
N LEU A 227 32.16 14.61 -11.96
CA LEU A 227 31.15 15.27 -12.79
C LEU A 227 31.17 16.79 -12.59
N THR A 228 31.22 17.28 -11.35
CA THR A 228 31.33 18.72 -11.04
C THR A 228 32.54 19.36 -11.73
N THR A 229 33.73 18.77 -11.60
CA THR A 229 34.94 19.28 -12.27
C THR A 229 34.85 19.16 -13.80
N LYS A 230 34.32 18.05 -14.34
CA LYS A 230 34.10 17.85 -15.77
C LYS A 230 33.15 18.87 -16.38
N LEU A 231 32.12 19.30 -15.64
CA LEU A 231 31.20 20.38 -16.03
C LEU A 231 31.81 21.79 -15.93
N GLY A 232 33.01 21.94 -15.35
CA GLY A 232 33.73 23.21 -15.22
C GLY A 232 33.47 23.95 -13.90
N TYR A 233 32.93 23.27 -12.89
CA TYR A 233 32.71 23.84 -11.56
C TYR A 233 33.80 23.36 -10.59
N LYS A 234 34.16 24.24 -9.64
CA LYS A 234 35.12 23.93 -8.59
C LYS A 234 34.46 23.33 -7.34
N TYR A 235 33.19 23.65 -7.11
CA TYR A 235 32.54 23.48 -5.81
C TYR A 235 31.26 22.64 -5.89
N LEU A 236 31.15 21.69 -4.95
CA LEU A 236 29.98 20.84 -4.76
C LEU A 236 29.50 20.92 -3.30
N TRP A 237 28.19 20.91 -3.11
CA TRP A 237 27.52 20.77 -1.83
C TRP A 237 26.92 19.37 -1.72
N ILE A 238 27.25 18.65 -0.64
CA ILE A 238 26.66 17.36 -0.27
C ILE A 238 26.23 17.48 1.19
N ASP A 239 24.97 17.19 1.50
CA ASP A 239 24.36 17.30 2.83
C ASP A 239 25.19 16.64 3.95
N ASN A 240 25.65 15.40 3.73
CA ASN A 240 26.45 14.60 4.66
C ASN A 240 27.79 15.22 5.04
N TYR A 241 28.34 16.13 4.22
CA TYR A 241 29.61 16.81 4.49
C TYR A 241 29.44 18.31 4.81
N CYS A 242 28.42 18.94 4.25
CA CYS A 242 28.21 20.39 4.38
C CYS A 242 27.32 20.77 5.57
N ILE A 243 26.41 19.88 6.02
CA ILE A 243 25.60 20.05 7.22
C ILE A 243 26.31 19.33 8.40
N PRO A 244 26.34 19.89 9.62
CA PRO A 244 26.82 19.17 10.80
C PRO A 244 26.06 17.84 11.01
N GLN A 245 26.81 16.74 11.09
CA GLN A 245 26.33 15.40 11.42
C GLN A 245 26.76 15.04 12.85
N PRO A 246 25.93 14.31 13.62
CA PRO A 246 26.33 13.82 14.95
C PRO A 246 27.34 12.67 14.81
N PRO A 247 28.07 12.31 15.88
CA PRO A 247 28.94 11.13 15.87
C PRO A 247 28.18 9.84 15.54
N PRO A 248 28.80 8.87 14.85
CA PRO A 248 28.20 7.58 14.53
C PRO A 248 27.58 6.91 15.78
N GLY A 249 26.30 6.56 15.68
CA GLY A 249 25.55 5.94 16.78
C GLY A 249 25.13 6.89 17.92
N GLN A 250 25.35 8.20 17.81
CA GLN A 250 25.02 9.19 18.84
C GLN A 250 24.08 10.29 18.31
N GLN A 251 23.44 11.02 19.23
CA GLN A 251 22.72 12.24 18.94
C GLN A 251 23.52 13.47 19.41
N PHE A 252 23.25 14.63 18.84
CA PHE A 252 23.77 15.89 19.38
C PHE A 252 23.21 16.18 20.77
N ALA A 253 24.08 16.59 21.71
CA ALA A 253 23.68 17.04 23.04
C ALA A 253 22.64 18.19 22.97
N LYS A 254 21.67 18.20 23.91
CA LYS A 254 20.64 19.27 24.03
C LYS A 254 21.37 20.61 24.21
N GLY A 255 21.08 21.58 23.33
CA GLY A 255 21.71 22.92 23.35
C GLY A 255 23.08 23.05 22.66
N SER A 256 23.64 22.00 22.05
CA SER A 256 24.95 22.08 21.39
C SER A 256 24.98 23.06 20.18
N PRO A 257 26.09 23.80 19.97
CA PRO A 257 26.25 24.70 18.82
C PRO A 257 26.11 23.99 17.47
N GLU A 258 26.54 22.73 17.36
CA GLU A 258 26.39 21.92 16.14
C GLU A 258 24.93 21.61 15.83
N LYS A 259 24.09 21.35 16.84
CA LYS A 259 22.65 21.13 16.66
C LYS A 259 21.95 22.40 16.19
N ALA A 260 22.29 23.55 16.77
CA ALA A 260 21.77 24.84 16.33
C ALA A 260 22.18 25.14 14.87
N LYS A 261 23.45 24.96 14.53
CA LYS A 261 23.97 25.15 13.16
C LYS A 261 23.39 24.14 12.17
N ARG A 262 23.10 22.90 12.57
CA ARG A 262 22.34 21.95 11.74
C ARG A 262 20.94 22.48 11.43
N LYS A 263 20.20 22.91 12.45
CA LYS A 263 18.83 23.43 12.31
C LYS A 263 18.78 24.62 11.36
N GLU A 264 19.70 25.57 11.53
CA GLU A 264 19.91 26.73 10.64
C GLU A 264 20.12 26.30 9.18
N GLN A 265 21.05 25.36 8.91
CA GLN A 265 21.33 24.90 7.54
C GLN A 265 20.13 24.18 6.91
N VAL A 266 19.41 23.35 7.67
CA VAL A 266 18.17 22.68 7.20
C VAL A 266 17.07 23.70 6.88
N GLN A 267 16.93 24.74 7.71
CA GLN A 267 15.96 25.83 7.49
C GLN A 267 16.28 26.72 6.29
N GLN A 268 17.44 26.58 5.64
CA GLN A 268 17.81 27.31 4.41
C GLN A 268 18.04 26.42 3.18
N MET A 269 17.53 25.18 3.19
CA MET A 269 17.56 24.28 2.03
C MET A 269 16.93 24.92 0.77
N ASP A 270 15.90 25.77 0.92
CA ASP A 270 15.36 26.57 -0.18
C ASP A 270 16.43 27.42 -0.87
N GLN A 271 17.28 28.09 -0.09
CA GLN A 271 18.33 28.95 -0.63
C GLN A 271 19.53 28.16 -1.15
N ILE A 272 19.86 27.02 -0.54
CA ILE A 272 20.95 26.14 -0.98
C ILE A 272 20.67 25.59 -2.38
N TYR A 273 19.48 25.05 -2.63
CA TYR A 273 19.13 24.50 -3.94
C TYR A 273 18.77 25.57 -4.97
N THR A 274 18.05 26.63 -4.59
CA THR A 274 17.69 27.76 -5.48
C THR A 274 18.89 28.58 -5.96
N ARG A 275 20.00 28.61 -5.18
CA ARG A 275 21.26 29.28 -5.56
C ARG A 275 22.32 28.34 -6.15
N SER A 276 22.06 27.03 -6.21
CA SER A 276 22.91 26.12 -6.96
C SER A 276 22.80 26.43 -8.46
N ASP A 277 23.89 26.29 -9.20
CA ASP A 277 23.84 26.47 -10.66
C ASP A 277 23.19 25.28 -11.36
N LEU A 278 23.36 24.09 -10.77
CA LEU A 278 22.82 22.80 -11.18
C LEU A 278 22.75 21.85 -9.97
N THR A 279 21.64 21.13 -9.84
CA THR A 279 21.53 19.95 -8.97
C THR A 279 21.77 18.67 -9.78
N ILE A 280 22.69 17.83 -9.31
CA ILE A 280 22.88 16.46 -9.76
C ILE A 280 21.90 15.58 -8.96
N ILE A 281 21.07 14.81 -9.64
CA ILE A 281 20.10 13.88 -9.03
C ILE A 281 20.53 12.45 -9.36
N ALA A 282 20.72 11.63 -8.33
CA ALA A 282 21.01 10.19 -8.42
C ALA A 282 19.78 9.40 -7.91
N PRO A 283 18.93 8.85 -8.81
CA PRO A 283 17.65 8.28 -8.41
C PRO A 283 17.75 6.96 -7.61
N ASP A 284 18.63 6.05 -8.05
CA ASP A 284 18.73 4.67 -7.52
C ASP A 284 20.16 4.24 -7.16
N PHE A 285 21.12 5.15 -7.33
CA PHE A 285 22.54 4.79 -7.36
C PHE A 285 23.20 4.95 -6.01
N LEU A 286 23.25 3.85 -5.26
CA LEU A 286 23.87 3.78 -3.94
C LEU A 286 25.41 3.84 -4.01
N ASP A 287 26.00 3.16 -5.01
CA ASP A 287 27.44 2.95 -5.08
C ASP A 287 28.19 3.96 -5.97
N SER A 288 27.71 4.26 -7.18
CA SER A 288 28.42 5.08 -8.18
C SER A 288 27.48 5.68 -9.23
N LEU A 289 27.81 6.83 -9.82
CA LEU A 289 27.02 7.40 -10.92
C LEU A 289 27.28 6.65 -12.24
N PRO A 290 26.25 6.10 -12.92
CA PRO A 290 26.40 5.45 -14.21
C PRO A 290 27.11 6.33 -15.23
N ARG A 291 27.98 5.73 -16.04
CA ARG A 291 28.67 6.37 -17.18
C ARG A 291 29.61 7.54 -16.80
N VAL A 292 29.80 7.86 -15.51
CA VAL A 292 30.73 8.92 -15.04
C VAL A 292 32.15 8.41 -14.81
N SER A 293 32.29 7.33 -14.02
CA SER A 293 33.58 6.66 -13.73
C SER A 293 33.62 5.24 -14.27
N GLN A 294 32.50 4.50 -14.17
CA GLN A 294 32.32 3.18 -14.75
C GLN A 294 31.76 3.31 -16.17
N ALA A 295 32.30 2.55 -17.11
CA ALA A 295 31.78 2.46 -18.47
C ALA A 295 30.43 1.72 -18.48
N GLY A 296 29.38 2.39 -18.97
CA GLY A 296 28.07 1.78 -19.21
C GLY A 296 27.96 1.16 -20.60
N SER A 297 26.74 0.78 -20.98
CA SER A 297 26.47 0.26 -22.33
C SER A 297 26.43 1.39 -23.36
N SER A 298 27.27 1.34 -24.38
CA SER A 298 27.13 2.19 -25.57
C SER A 298 25.87 1.81 -26.37
N SER A 299 25.22 2.78 -27.01
CA SER A 299 24.13 2.53 -27.95
C SER A 299 24.53 1.53 -29.03
N LYS A 300 23.77 0.44 -29.15
CA LYS A 300 24.00 -0.58 -30.18
C LYS A 300 23.07 -0.35 -31.36
N VAL A 301 23.64 -0.15 -32.54
CA VAL A 301 22.89 -0.01 -33.80
C VAL A 301 22.61 -1.38 -34.39
N PHE A 302 21.40 -1.57 -34.90
CA PHE A 302 21.00 -2.76 -35.67
C PHE A 302 20.40 -2.37 -37.02
N GLN A 303 20.54 -3.25 -38.00
CA GLN A 303 20.10 -3.02 -39.38
C GLN A 303 18.81 -3.79 -39.64
N VAL A 304 17.76 -3.12 -40.12
CA VAL A 304 16.53 -3.76 -40.61
C VAL A 304 16.08 -3.08 -41.89
N GLY A 305 15.74 -3.85 -42.93
CA GLY A 305 15.39 -3.31 -44.24
C GLY A 305 16.50 -2.53 -44.97
N GLY A 306 17.75 -2.56 -44.46
CA GLY A 306 18.86 -1.74 -44.94
C GLY A 306 18.99 -0.37 -44.24
N LEU A 307 18.17 -0.11 -43.21
CA LEU A 307 18.19 1.12 -42.42
C LEU A 307 18.75 0.87 -41.00
N PRO A 308 19.60 1.78 -40.48
CA PRO A 308 20.11 1.70 -39.11
C PRO A 308 19.06 2.17 -38.09
N PHE A 309 18.85 1.35 -37.06
CA PHE A 309 18.03 1.68 -35.88
C PHE A 309 18.86 1.58 -34.61
N VAL A 310 18.52 2.39 -33.61
CA VAL A 310 19.05 2.37 -32.25
C VAL A 310 17.89 2.20 -31.25
N LEU A 311 18.13 1.51 -30.15
CA LEU A 311 17.20 1.49 -29.01
C LEU A 311 17.37 2.76 -28.17
N CYS A 312 16.30 3.54 -28.05
CA CYS A 312 16.14 4.59 -27.06
C CYS A 312 15.71 3.96 -25.72
N PRO A 313 16.26 4.41 -24.57
CA PRO A 313 15.82 3.93 -23.25
C PRO A 313 14.35 4.31 -22.93
N PRO A 314 13.79 3.79 -21.81
CA PRO A 314 12.50 4.24 -21.27
C PRO A 314 12.39 5.75 -21.07
N THR A 315 11.18 6.27 -20.87
CA THR A 315 11.04 7.71 -20.55
C THR A 315 11.59 7.99 -19.15
N PRO A 316 12.33 9.10 -18.93
CA PRO A 316 12.81 9.49 -17.61
C PRO A 316 11.75 9.53 -16.52
N ARG A 317 10.49 9.76 -16.86
CA ARG A 317 9.41 9.70 -15.88
C ARG A 317 9.18 8.29 -15.37
N TYR A 318 9.22 7.28 -16.23
CA TYR A 318 9.17 5.88 -15.79
C TYR A 318 10.37 5.54 -14.90
N ASP A 319 11.59 5.86 -15.33
CA ASP A 319 12.80 5.58 -14.55
C ASP A 319 12.78 6.31 -13.19
N ILE A 320 12.41 7.59 -13.16
CA ILE A 320 12.37 8.36 -11.91
C ILE A 320 11.19 7.91 -11.04
N GLU A 321 9.97 7.70 -11.55
CA GLU A 321 8.83 7.27 -10.71
C GLU A 321 9.10 5.94 -10.00
N ASN A 322 9.78 5.00 -10.65
CA ASN A 322 10.14 3.71 -10.06
C ASN A 322 11.43 3.76 -9.19
N SER A 323 12.02 4.94 -8.98
CA SER A 323 13.28 5.09 -8.23
C SER A 323 13.13 5.29 -6.72
N GLU A 324 14.15 4.92 -5.95
CA GLU A 324 14.22 5.16 -4.50
C GLU A 324 14.11 6.66 -4.14
N CYS A 325 14.63 7.54 -5.01
CA CYS A 325 14.56 8.98 -4.81
C CYS A 325 13.13 9.53 -5.01
N SER A 326 12.28 8.89 -5.82
CA SER A 326 10.86 9.28 -5.90
C SER A 326 10.13 8.98 -4.60
N GLU A 327 10.50 7.90 -3.91
CA GLU A 327 9.90 7.51 -2.63
C GLU A 327 10.27 8.44 -1.46
N ARG A 328 11.22 9.37 -1.60
CA ARG A 328 11.73 10.20 -0.47
C ARG A 328 11.33 11.67 -0.55
N GLY A 329 10.80 12.21 0.55
CA GLY A 329 10.34 13.61 0.63
C GLY A 329 11.46 14.64 0.46
N TRP A 330 12.66 14.34 0.97
CA TRP A 330 13.86 15.18 0.79
C TRP A 330 14.25 15.31 -0.68
N CYS A 331 14.46 14.19 -1.40
CA CYS A 331 14.72 14.16 -2.84
C CYS A 331 13.75 15.06 -3.64
N TYR A 332 12.45 14.98 -3.33
CA TYR A 332 11.44 15.81 -3.99
C TYR A 332 11.59 17.31 -3.69
N GLN A 333 11.86 17.69 -2.44
CA GLN A 333 12.15 19.11 -2.11
C GLN A 333 13.39 19.61 -2.86
N GLU A 334 14.49 18.87 -2.79
CA GLU A 334 15.77 19.22 -3.40
C GLU A 334 15.66 19.39 -4.91
N ALA A 335 14.97 18.46 -5.57
CA ALA A 335 14.65 18.58 -6.98
C ALA A 335 13.72 19.77 -7.25
N THR A 336 12.56 19.89 -6.61
CA THR A 336 11.60 20.96 -6.91
C THR A 336 12.18 22.37 -6.71
N LEU A 337 13.02 22.60 -5.69
CA LEU A 337 13.73 23.87 -5.45
C LEU A 337 14.83 24.17 -6.49
N ALA A 338 15.40 23.16 -7.13
CA ALA A 338 16.50 23.31 -8.08
C ALA A 338 16.08 24.03 -9.38
N VAL A 339 16.88 25.00 -9.81
CA VAL A 339 16.61 25.80 -11.03
C VAL A 339 16.99 25.05 -12.31
N ARG A 340 18.04 24.23 -12.23
CA ARG A 340 18.52 23.33 -13.28
C ARG A 340 18.82 21.99 -12.61
N ARG A 341 18.48 20.91 -13.30
CA ARG A 341 18.59 19.53 -12.82
C ARG A 341 19.24 18.67 -13.89
N VAL A 342 20.17 17.83 -13.47
CA VAL A 342 20.70 16.72 -14.26
C VAL A 342 20.36 15.46 -13.50
N VAL A 343 19.43 14.69 -14.04
CA VAL A 343 19.11 13.35 -13.55
C VAL A 343 20.01 12.38 -14.30
N VAL A 344 20.89 11.72 -13.56
CA VAL A 344 21.72 10.64 -14.10
C VAL A 344 20.89 9.37 -14.01
N LEU A 345 20.42 8.84 -15.14
CA LEU A 345 19.73 7.57 -15.22
C LEU A 345 20.72 6.47 -15.62
N LYS A 346 20.28 5.21 -15.60
CA LYS A 346 21.10 4.04 -15.92
C LYS A 346 21.78 4.14 -17.29
N ASP A 347 20.98 4.45 -18.31
CA ASP A 347 21.43 4.41 -19.71
C ASP A 347 21.53 5.80 -20.37
N GLN A 348 20.94 6.85 -19.80
CA GLN A 348 20.92 8.22 -20.36
C GLN A 348 21.01 9.33 -19.29
N VAL A 349 21.38 10.54 -19.69
CA VAL A 349 21.20 11.75 -18.89
C VAL A 349 19.95 12.52 -19.31
N TYR A 350 19.17 12.98 -18.33
CA TYR A 350 18.03 13.86 -18.51
C TYR A 350 18.30 15.23 -17.87
N PHE A 351 18.23 16.29 -18.67
CA PHE A 351 18.36 17.68 -18.23
C PHE A 351 16.98 18.36 -18.17
N LYS A 352 16.68 19.03 -17.05
CA LYS A 352 15.49 19.90 -16.90
C LYS A 352 15.87 21.24 -16.29
N CYS A 353 15.38 22.33 -16.86
CA CYS A 353 15.34 23.65 -16.19
C CYS A 353 13.88 24.12 -16.00
N LYS A 354 13.67 25.40 -15.69
CA LYS A 354 12.30 25.94 -15.54
C LYS A 354 11.51 26.02 -16.85
N ILE A 355 12.21 26.13 -18.00
CA ILE A 355 11.59 26.34 -19.32
C ILE A 355 11.68 25.10 -20.21
N THR A 356 12.89 24.57 -20.41
CA THR A 356 13.13 23.45 -21.35
C THR A 356 13.61 22.18 -20.66
N HIS A 357 13.36 21.08 -21.36
CA HIS A 357 13.78 19.73 -21.04
C HIS A 357 14.64 19.19 -22.20
N ALA A 358 15.61 18.32 -21.93
CA ALA A 358 16.43 17.69 -22.96
C ALA A 358 16.90 16.29 -22.54
N LEU A 359 16.95 15.35 -23.49
CA LEU A 359 17.46 13.99 -23.30
C LEU A 359 18.78 13.83 -24.03
N GLU A 360 19.76 13.19 -23.39
CA GLU A 360 21.02 12.85 -24.05
C GLU A 360 20.80 11.92 -25.25
N SER A 361 19.76 11.08 -25.19
CA SER A 361 19.37 10.11 -26.21
C SER A 361 18.68 10.70 -27.45
N LEU A 362 18.33 11.99 -27.46
CA LEU A 362 17.62 12.66 -28.56
C LEU A 362 18.29 13.97 -28.99
N HIS A 363 18.08 14.35 -30.25
CA HIS A 363 18.44 15.68 -30.75
C HIS A 363 17.33 16.71 -30.47
N GLY A 364 17.73 17.95 -30.20
CA GLY A 364 16.82 19.07 -29.94
C GLY A 364 16.49 19.29 -28.46
N ILE A 365 15.46 20.09 -28.22
CA ILE A 365 14.91 20.40 -26.89
C ILE A 365 13.41 20.12 -26.88
N ILE A 366 12.90 19.73 -25.72
CA ILE A 366 11.48 19.59 -25.44
C ILE A 366 11.05 20.90 -24.77
N ASP A 367 10.20 21.67 -25.44
CA ASP A 367 9.57 22.88 -24.90
C ASP A 367 8.06 22.62 -24.74
N PRO A 368 7.56 22.45 -23.50
CA PRO A 368 6.16 22.17 -23.25
C PRO A 368 5.19 23.25 -23.77
N TYR A 369 5.59 24.52 -23.81
CA TYR A 369 4.72 25.60 -24.27
C TYR A 369 4.53 25.55 -25.79
N ILE A 370 5.59 25.25 -26.54
CA ILE A 370 5.50 25.10 -28.00
C ILE A 370 4.62 23.90 -28.39
N LEU A 371 4.73 22.79 -27.64
CA LEU A 371 3.96 21.57 -27.89
C LEU A 371 2.44 21.74 -27.61
N VAL A 372 2.06 22.58 -26.64
CA VAL A 372 0.65 22.88 -26.32
C VAL A 372 -0.01 23.87 -27.30
N THR A 373 0.78 24.72 -27.97
CA THR A 373 0.25 25.83 -28.80
C THR A 373 -0.10 25.50 -30.26
N GLN A 374 -0.04 24.23 -30.70
CA GLN A 374 -0.57 23.88 -32.03
C GLN A 374 -2.10 23.97 -32.05
N PRO A 375 -2.73 24.70 -33.00
CA PRO A 375 -4.16 24.95 -32.98
C PRO A 375 -4.97 23.67 -33.20
N GLN A 376 -5.75 23.27 -32.19
CA GLN A 376 -6.73 22.19 -32.30
C GLN A 376 -7.96 22.68 -33.10
N PRO A 377 -8.34 22.06 -34.24
CA PRO A 377 -9.41 22.62 -35.09
C PRO A 377 -10.85 22.44 -34.58
N ARG A 378 -11.08 21.68 -33.51
CA ARG A 378 -12.42 21.36 -32.98
C ARG A 378 -12.38 21.00 -31.49
N CYS A 379 -12.77 21.93 -30.62
CA CYS A 379 -13.44 21.71 -29.32
C CYS A 379 -13.71 23.08 -28.66
N ASN A 380 -14.98 23.43 -28.41
CA ASN A 380 -15.39 24.65 -27.72
C ASN A 380 -15.75 24.36 -26.25
N GLU A 381 -14.96 23.54 -25.56
CA GLU A 381 -15.12 23.28 -24.13
C GLU A 381 -14.02 23.98 -23.31
N PRO A 382 -14.35 24.51 -22.12
CA PRO A 382 -13.35 25.14 -21.27
C PRO A 382 -12.34 24.09 -20.80
N ALA A 383 -11.05 24.36 -20.99
CA ALA A 383 -9.97 23.40 -20.76
C ALA A 383 -9.86 22.98 -19.28
N GLU A 384 -10.52 21.87 -18.92
CA GLU A 384 -10.40 21.26 -17.61
C GLU A 384 -9.03 20.58 -17.45
N PHE A 385 -8.16 21.22 -16.66
CA PHE A 385 -6.99 20.62 -16.00
C PHE A 385 -5.96 19.89 -16.90
N HIS A 386 -5.14 20.68 -17.61
CA HIS A 386 -3.80 20.23 -18.06
C HIS A 386 -3.01 19.62 -16.88
N ARG A 387 -2.69 18.31 -16.95
CA ARG A 387 -2.10 17.56 -15.84
C ARG A 387 -1.11 16.47 -16.24
N TRP A 388 -0.85 16.24 -17.53
CA TRP A 388 -0.10 15.07 -18.01
C TRP A 388 1.09 15.42 -18.91
N ASN A 389 2.08 16.10 -18.33
CA ASN A 389 3.40 16.17 -18.93
C ASN A 389 4.23 14.92 -18.54
N GLU A 390 4.62 14.12 -19.54
CA GLU A 390 5.46 12.90 -19.41
C GLU A 390 6.84 13.14 -18.77
N PHE A 391 7.22 14.38 -18.44
CA PHE A 391 8.55 14.72 -17.93
C PHE A 391 8.50 15.50 -16.59
N GLU A 392 7.32 15.69 -15.99
CA GLU A 392 7.13 16.40 -14.72
C GLU A 392 6.95 15.49 -13.50
N VAL A 393 8.00 14.74 -13.16
CA VAL A 393 8.12 14.12 -11.82
C VAL A 393 8.49 15.14 -10.74
N PHE A 394 9.20 16.20 -11.14
CA PHE A 394 9.53 17.36 -10.30
C PHE A 394 8.96 18.63 -10.94
N ALA A 395 7.78 19.04 -10.48
CA ALA A 395 7.14 20.28 -10.92
C ALA A 395 7.93 21.52 -10.43
N ASN A 396 7.93 22.58 -11.24
CA ASN A 396 8.63 23.84 -10.94
C ASN A 396 7.79 24.76 -10.03
N LEU A 397 8.47 25.52 -9.16
CA LEU A 397 7.88 26.52 -8.26
C LEU A 397 8.39 27.93 -8.54
N ASP A 398 8.22 28.38 -9.78
CA ASP A 398 8.74 29.65 -10.27
C ASP A 398 7.67 30.67 -10.67
N GLN A 399 6.39 30.29 -10.72
CA GLN A 399 5.30 31.15 -11.19
C GLN A 399 4.04 31.02 -10.31
N LYS A 400 3.33 32.14 -10.08
CA LYS A 400 1.98 32.12 -9.51
C LYS A 400 1.03 31.39 -10.47
N ARG A 401 0.28 30.42 -9.97
CA ARG A 401 -0.87 29.80 -10.68
C ARG A 401 -2.18 30.52 -10.33
N PRO A 402 -3.20 30.52 -11.21
CA PRO A 402 -4.50 31.15 -10.96
C PRO A 402 -5.30 30.56 -9.80
N ASP A 403 -5.25 29.23 -9.58
CA ASP A 403 -5.72 28.60 -8.34
C ASP A 403 -4.54 28.45 -7.35
N SER A 404 -4.37 29.44 -6.48
CA SER A 404 -3.26 29.52 -5.53
C SER A 404 -3.33 28.45 -4.45
N LEU A 405 -4.52 28.13 -3.95
CA LEU A 405 -4.71 27.11 -2.91
C LEU A 405 -4.45 25.71 -3.47
N ASN A 406 -4.98 25.39 -4.65
CA ASN A 406 -4.73 24.13 -5.33
C ASN A 406 -3.25 23.99 -5.75
N HIS A 407 -2.57 25.09 -6.12
CA HIS A 407 -1.14 25.04 -6.44
C HIS A 407 -0.30 24.58 -5.24
N VAL A 408 -0.54 25.14 -4.04
CA VAL A 408 0.14 24.67 -2.82
C VAL A 408 -0.24 23.23 -2.50
N TYR A 409 -1.53 22.90 -2.58
CA TYR A 409 -2.00 21.55 -2.25
C TYR A 409 -1.54 20.45 -3.20
N ASN A 410 -1.33 20.71 -4.50
CA ASN A 410 -0.74 19.72 -5.40
C ASN A 410 0.71 19.37 -5.01
N HIS A 411 1.48 20.32 -4.48
CA HIS A 411 2.83 20.02 -3.98
C HIS A 411 2.81 19.33 -2.61
N ILE A 412 1.85 19.63 -1.73
CA ILE A 412 1.61 18.85 -0.50
C ILE A 412 1.17 17.41 -0.83
N ALA A 413 0.33 17.23 -1.85
CA ALA A 413 -0.10 15.93 -2.36
C ALA A 413 1.08 15.06 -2.79
N GLU A 414 2.01 15.66 -3.52
CA GLU A 414 3.26 15.01 -3.90
C GLU A 414 4.16 14.75 -2.67
N TYR A 415 4.34 15.74 -1.80
CA TYR A 415 5.19 15.60 -0.62
C TYR A 415 4.74 14.47 0.31
N THR A 416 3.42 14.31 0.47
CA THR A 416 2.81 13.36 1.40
C THR A 416 2.77 11.91 0.90
N LYS A 417 2.92 11.65 -0.40
CA LYS A 417 3.10 10.28 -0.92
C LYS A 417 4.43 9.63 -0.48
N ARG A 418 5.36 10.42 0.05
CA ARG A 418 6.77 10.06 0.21
C ARG A 418 7.14 9.71 1.65
N ARG A 419 8.20 8.92 1.80
CA ARG A 419 8.75 8.41 3.06
C ARG A 419 9.72 9.41 3.70
N PHE A 420 9.74 9.42 5.03
CA PHE A 420 10.67 10.18 5.86
C PHE A 420 11.45 9.23 6.76
N THR A 421 12.70 9.58 7.08
CA THR A 421 13.55 8.77 7.98
C THR A 421 13.18 8.99 9.45
N GLN A 422 12.77 10.21 9.79
CA GLN A 422 12.13 10.59 11.04
C GLN A 422 10.86 11.34 10.64
N TYR A 423 9.69 10.84 11.06
CA TYR A 423 8.40 11.39 10.61
C TYR A 423 7.99 12.64 11.42
N ASP A 424 8.56 12.83 12.61
CA ASP A 424 8.28 14.00 13.45
C ASP A 424 8.86 15.29 12.85
N ASP A 425 9.86 15.18 11.98
CA ASP A 425 10.48 16.32 11.31
C ASP A 425 9.65 16.89 10.14
N ILE A 426 8.42 16.45 9.87
CA ILE A 426 7.71 16.78 8.60
C ILE A 426 7.48 18.28 8.35
N LEU A 427 7.31 19.08 9.41
CA LEU A 427 7.20 20.55 9.30
C LEU A 427 8.56 21.23 9.06
N GLU A 428 9.67 20.61 9.45
CA GLU A 428 11.03 21.04 9.11
C GLU A 428 11.41 20.56 7.71
N ALA A 429 11.06 19.32 7.33
CA ALA A 429 11.28 18.76 6.00
C ALA A 429 10.56 19.56 4.91
N THR A 430 9.35 20.07 5.18
CA THR A 430 8.61 20.96 4.26
C THR A 430 8.99 22.44 4.35
N ALA A 431 9.93 22.84 5.21
CA ALA A 431 10.21 24.25 5.46
C ALA A 431 10.73 25.00 4.22
N GLY A 432 11.57 24.37 3.40
CA GLY A 432 12.09 24.99 2.17
C GLY A 432 10.98 25.25 1.15
N LEU A 433 10.13 24.25 0.93
CA LEU A 433 8.93 24.32 0.10
C LEU A 433 7.97 25.43 0.57
N ARG A 434 7.70 25.51 1.88
CA ARG A 434 6.86 26.55 2.51
C ARG A 434 7.45 27.95 2.32
N ASN A 435 8.76 28.12 2.50
CA ASN A 435 9.44 29.40 2.29
C ASN A 435 9.31 29.88 0.84
N GLN A 436 9.49 28.99 -0.15
CA GLN A 436 9.31 29.34 -1.56
C GLN A 436 7.86 29.70 -1.89
N PHE A 437 6.89 28.96 -1.36
CA PHE A 437 5.47 29.32 -1.51
C PHE A 437 5.11 30.65 -0.84
N LYS A 438 5.70 31.01 0.29
CA LYS A 438 5.50 32.33 0.94
C LYS A 438 6.10 33.47 0.13
N MET A 439 7.14 33.23 -0.68
CA MET A 439 7.67 34.22 -1.62
C MET A 439 6.84 34.31 -2.92
N LEU A 440 6.27 33.19 -3.39
CA LEU A 440 5.30 33.19 -4.48
C LEU A 440 3.99 33.87 -4.05
N TYR A 441 3.48 33.58 -2.86
CA TYR A 441 2.24 34.07 -2.29
C TYR A 441 2.52 34.72 -0.93
N PRO A 442 2.87 36.02 -0.88
CA PRO A 442 3.15 36.76 0.36
C PRO A 442 2.04 36.65 1.41
N GLU A 443 0.80 36.47 0.97
CA GLU A 443 -0.41 36.30 1.76
C GLU A 443 -0.59 34.89 2.37
N LEU A 444 0.26 33.89 2.04
CA LEU A 444 0.18 32.52 2.58
C LEU A 444 0.39 32.49 4.09
N LEU A 445 -0.60 32.06 4.85
CA LEU A 445 -0.41 31.64 6.25
C LEU A 445 -0.36 30.11 6.30
N THR A 446 0.29 29.55 7.33
CA THR A 446 0.36 28.10 7.50
C THR A 446 0.13 27.75 8.95
N ILE A 447 -0.99 27.10 9.25
CA ILE A 447 -1.38 26.71 10.61
C ILE A 447 -1.19 25.19 10.72
N SER A 448 -0.18 24.74 11.47
CA SER A 448 0.20 23.33 11.65
C SER A 448 0.36 22.51 10.35
N GLY A 449 0.66 23.18 9.23
CA GLY A 449 0.79 22.61 7.89
C GLY A 449 -0.35 22.98 6.92
N ILE A 450 -1.52 23.42 7.39
CA ILE A 450 -2.65 23.83 6.55
C ILE A 450 -2.35 25.19 5.88
N PRO A 451 -2.32 25.28 4.53
CA PRO A 451 -2.11 26.53 3.82
C PRO A 451 -3.40 27.36 3.78
N VAL A 452 -3.37 28.55 4.38
CA VAL A 452 -4.47 29.52 4.31
C VAL A 452 -4.12 30.55 3.23
N LEU A 453 -4.85 30.48 2.12
CA LEU A 453 -4.69 31.33 0.93
C LEU A 453 -6.07 31.56 0.29
N PRO A 454 -6.27 32.68 -0.43
CA PRO A 454 -7.36 32.73 -1.40
C PRO A 454 -7.14 31.64 -2.46
N ARG A 455 -8.22 31.08 -2.99
CA ARG A 455 -8.17 30.23 -4.19
C ARG A 455 -7.87 31.05 -5.43
N SER A 456 -8.41 32.25 -5.58
CA SER A 456 -8.17 33.09 -6.76
C SER A 456 -7.74 34.51 -6.44
N ASN A 457 -7.05 35.16 -7.38
CA ASN A 457 -6.67 36.58 -7.31
C ASN A 457 -7.85 37.56 -7.22
N ARG A 458 -9.11 37.09 -7.29
CA ARG A 458 -10.34 37.90 -7.19
C ARG A 458 -11.13 37.62 -5.90
N GLU A 459 -10.65 36.74 -5.03
CA GLU A 459 -11.40 36.27 -3.86
C GLU A 459 -11.29 37.23 -2.67
N THR A 460 -12.43 37.77 -2.24
CA THR A 460 -12.55 38.72 -1.13
C THR A 460 -12.95 38.08 0.20
N SER A 461 -12.94 36.74 0.29
CA SER A 461 -13.28 35.96 1.49
C SER A 461 -12.45 36.36 2.71
N SER A 462 -12.99 36.20 3.92
CA SER A 462 -12.25 36.50 5.16
C SER A 462 -11.11 35.50 5.39
N CYS A 463 -10.19 35.81 6.30
CA CYS A 463 -9.13 34.87 6.69
C CYS A 463 -9.70 33.57 7.30
N LEU A 464 -10.83 33.69 8.01
CA LEU A 464 -11.55 32.55 8.60
C LEU A 464 -12.18 31.66 7.51
N ASP A 465 -12.88 32.24 6.53
CA ASP A 465 -13.49 31.47 5.44
C ASP A 465 -12.41 30.71 4.63
N ARG A 466 -11.23 31.32 4.43
CA ARG A 466 -10.07 30.68 3.78
C ARG A 466 -9.51 29.54 4.62
N PHE A 467 -9.43 29.69 5.94
CA PHE A 467 -8.98 28.62 6.83
C PHE A 467 -9.98 27.45 6.83
N VAL A 468 -11.27 27.70 6.98
CA VAL A 468 -12.33 26.68 6.88
C VAL A 468 -12.29 25.97 5.52
N THR A 469 -12.16 26.70 4.42
CA THR A 469 -12.00 26.12 3.07
C THR A 469 -10.73 25.27 2.95
N ALA A 470 -9.64 25.68 3.61
CA ALA A 470 -8.40 24.90 3.65
C ALA A 470 -8.52 23.64 4.52
N LEU A 471 -9.39 23.60 5.52
CA LEU A 471 -9.70 22.39 6.31
C LEU A 471 -10.54 21.36 5.54
N CYS A 472 -11.23 21.74 4.46
CA CYS A 472 -12.00 20.83 3.60
C CYS A 472 -11.14 19.90 2.70
N TRP A 473 -9.94 19.54 3.16
CA TRP A 473 -9.08 18.56 2.51
C TRP A 473 -9.52 17.13 2.85
N LYS A 474 -9.08 16.15 2.05
CA LYS A 474 -9.42 14.74 2.25
C LYS A 474 -8.29 13.82 1.80
N THR A 475 -8.12 12.73 2.54
CA THR A 475 -7.26 11.60 2.15
C THR A 475 -7.93 10.81 1.02
N ALA A 476 -7.12 10.22 0.16
CA ALA A 476 -7.56 9.29 -0.88
C ALA A 476 -7.61 7.83 -0.38
N PHE A 477 -7.08 7.58 0.82
CA PHE A 477 -6.95 6.28 1.47
C PHE A 477 -7.16 6.45 2.99
N ASP A 478 -7.45 5.36 3.70
CA ASP A 478 -7.37 5.34 5.16
C ASP A 478 -5.89 5.42 5.59
N CYS A 479 -5.59 6.30 6.55
CA CYS A 479 -4.21 6.70 6.86
C CYS A 479 -3.97 6.75 8.37
N ASP A 480 -2.85 6.18 8.83
CA ASP A 480 -2.52 6.11 10.25
C ASP A 480 -2.30 7.50 10.86
N ARG A 481 -2.70 7.66 12.13
CA ARG A 481 -2.55 8.91 12.88
C ARG A 481 -1.10 9.11 13.34
N ARG A 482 -0.53 10.28 13.07
CA ARG A 482 0.79 10.71 13.56
C ARG A 482 0.69 11.43 14.90
N PRO A 483 1.22 10.88 16.01
CA PRO A 483 1.22 11.56 17.30
C PRO A 483 1.97 12.90 17.24
N GLY A 484 1.69 13.83 18.17
CA GLY A 484 2.35 15.13 18.25
C GLY A 484 1.88 16.23 17.26
N PHE A 485 1.04 15.89 16.27
CA PHE A 485 0.47 16.84 15.31
C PHE A 485 -1.07 16.93 15.43
N PRO A 486 -1.75 18.01 14.99
CA PRO A 486 -3.22 18.09 15.06
C PRO A 486 -3.94 17.14 14.10
N SER A 487 -5.08 16.58 14.50
CA SER A 487 -5.92 15.69 13.68
C SER A 487 -6.63 16.39 12.51
N TRP A 488 -6.83 17.70 12.58
CA TRP A 488 -7.40 18.47 11.46
C TRP A 488 -6.35 18.86 10.40
N SER A 489 -5.07 18.52 10.61
CA SER A 489 -3.97 18.80 9.66
C SER A 489 -3.48 17.53 8.96
N TRP A 490 -3.12 17.65 7.68
CA TRP A 490 -2.48 16.56 6.92
C TRP A 490 -1.14 16.12 7.51
N THR A 491 -0.46 16.97 8.30
CA THR A 491 0.75 16.60 9.05
C THR A 491 0.46 15.55 10.13
N GLY A 492 -0.79 15.51 10.60
CA GLY A 492 -1.32 14.55 11.56
C GLY A 492 -1.49 13.12 11.04
N TYR A 493 -1.10 12.80 9.80
CA TYR A 493 -1.31 11.49 9.20
C TYR A 493 -0.07 10.95 8.50
N TYR A 494 0.10 9.63 8.51
CA TYR A 494 1.12 8.94 7.73
C TYR A 494 0.61 8.69 6.31
N ARG A 495 1.34 9.21 5.33
CA ARG A 495 1.10 9.06 3.88
C ARG A 495 -0.33 9.39 3.40
N PRO A 496 -0.91 10.57 3.78
CA PRO A 496 -2.34 10.87 3.57
C PRO A 496 -2.89 10.77 2.14
N GLY A 497 -2.05 10.85 1.10
CA GLY A 497 -2.44 10.65 -0.32
C GLY A 497 -3.57 11.58 -0.78
N PHE A 498 -3.26 12.75 -1.32
CA PHE A 498 -4.19 13.87 -1.27
C PHE A 498 -5.11 14.06 -2.50
N ILE A 499 -6.37 14.49 -2.27
CA ILE A 499 -7.26 15.11 -3.28
C ILE A 499 -7.73 16.47 -2.75
N ALA A 500 -7.57 17.53 -3.55
CA ALA A 500 -7.98 18.88 -3.15
C ALA A 500 -9.50 19.03 -2.99
N GLY A 501 -9.91 19.78 -1.97
CA GLY A 501 -11.30 20.15 -1.74
C GLY A 501 -11.89 20.89 -2.95
N ARG A 502 -13.09 20.50 -3.39
CA ARG A 502 -13.88 21.25 -4.39
C ARG A 502 -14.50 22.50 -3.74
N PRO A 503 -14.93 23.51 -4.52
CA PRO A 503 -15.60 24.69 -3.97
C PRO A 503 -16.87 24.34 -3.18
N LEU A 504 -17.14 25.11 -2.12
CA LEU A 504 -18.31 24.93 -1.24
C LEU A 504 -19.64 25.00 -2.02
N GLU A 505 -19.69 25.85 -3.05
CA GLU A 505 -20.83 26.05 -3.95
C GLU A 505 -21.25 24.75 -4.66
N HIS A 506 -20.30 23.92 -5.07
CA HIS A 506 -20.58 22.62 -5.69
C HIS A 506 -20.96 21.52 -4.67
N ALA A 507 -20.60 21.68 -3.40
CA ALA A 507 -21.02 20.77 -2.33
C ALA A 507 -22.47 21.02 -1.90
N LEU A 508 -22.92 22.28 -1.96
CA LEU A 508 -24.29 22.69 -1.63
C LEU A 508 -25.28 22.50 -2.79
N GLY A 509 -24.82 22.60 -4.05
CA GLY A 509 -25.66 22.45 -5.24
C GLY A 509 -26.17 21.02 -5.55
N ALA A 510 -25.72 20.00 -4.80
CA ALA A 510 -26.16 18.61 -4.95
C ALA A 510 -27.28 18.21 -3.95
N VAL A 511 -27.77 19.15 -3.13
CA VAL A 511 -28.93 18.93 -2.26
C VAL A 511 -30.20 19.09 -3.09
N ASN A 512 -30.88 17.98 -3.37
CA ASN A 512 -32.14 17.93 -4.12
C ASN A 512 -33.23 18.76 -3.39
N PRO A 513 -33.88 19.75 -4.03
CA PRO A 513 -34.81 20.68 -3.36
C PRO A 513 -36.20 20.10 -3.03
N TYR A 514 -36.30 18.79 -2.80
CA TYR A 514 -37.54 18.05 -2.54
C TYR A 514 -37.48 17.13 -1.29
N LEU A 515 -36.64 17.48 -0.30
CA LEU A 515 -36.65 16.84 1.02
C LEU A 515 -37.02 17.85 2.11
N ASP A 516 -37.76 17.35 3.09
CA ASP A 516 -38.58 18.14 4.02
C ASP A 516 -37.78 18.95 5.05
N THR A 517 -38.41 19.98 5.62
CA THR A 517 -37.74 21.18 6.13
C THR A 517 -37.01 21.13 7.50
N GLU A 518 -36.71 19.96 8.09
CA GLU A 518 -36.20 19.89 9.49
C GLU A 518 -34.74 19.46 9.73
N GLU A 519 -34.02 18.87 8.78
CA GLU A 519 -32.59 18.50 8.99
C GLU A 519 -31.61 19.30 8.12
N ARG A 520 -31.01 20.34 8.71
CA ARG A 520 -29.88 21.09 8.14
C ARG A 520 -28.59 20.85 8.93
N SER A 521 -27.84 19.82 8.56
CA SER A 521 -26.49 19.57 9.09
C SER A 521 -25.45 19.51 7.96
N LEU A 522 -24.34 20.23 8.13
CA LEU A 522 -23.21 20.22 7.21
C LEU A 522 -22.40 18.94 7.43
N VAL A 523 -22.52 17.97 6.52
CA VAL A 523 -21.71 16.74 6.56
C VAL A 523 -20.28 17.04 6.12
N ALA A 524 -19.48 17.56 7.05
CA ALA A 524 -18.05 17.31 7.05
C ALA A 524 -17.81 15.80 7.19
N ASN A 525 -16.70 15.31 6.61
CA ASN A 525 -16.39 13.88 6.53
C ASN A 525 -16.56 13.15 7.88
N PRO A 526 -17.43 12.13 8.02
CA PRO A 526 -17.67 11.43 9.28
C PRO A 526 -16.40 10.73 9.83
N SER A 527 -15.38 10.54 8.99
CA SER A 527 -14.07 9.98 9.38
C SER A 527 -13.13 10.97 10.09
N VAL A 528 -13.46 12.26 10.19
CA VAL A 528 -12.61 13.27 10.86
C VAL A 528 -13.33 13.83 12.10
N LYS A 529 -13.22 13.11 13.23
CA LYS A 529 -13.53 13.68 14.54
C LYS A 529 -12.50 14.76 14.89
N ILE A 530 -12.94 16.01 14.94
CA ILE A 530 -12.15 17.13 15.48
C ILE A 530 -12.18 17.04 17.01
N SER A 531 -11.39 16.11 17.56
CA SER A 531 -11.10 16.08 19.00
C SER A 531 -10.04 17.13 19.33
N LEU A 532 -10.46 18.27 19.85
CA LEU A 532 -9.58 19.18 20.59
C LEU A 532 -9.21 18.52 21.93
N ASN A 533 -8.13 17.74 21.93
CA ASN A 533 -7.50 17.32 23.16
C ASN A 533 -6.89 18.56 23.84
N ILE A 534 -7.45 18.97 24.97
CA ILE A 534 -6.83 19.90 25.92
C ILE A 534 -6.69 19.19 27.27
N PRO A 535 -5.68 18.32 27.47
CA PRO A 535 -5.44 17.63 28.73
C PRO A 535 -4.27 18.27 29.51
N GLU A 536 -4.30 19.60 29.70
CA GLU A 536 -3.21 20.35 30.36
C GLU A 536 -3.76 21.52 31.23
N LEU A 537 -4.85 21.26 31.97
CA LEU A 537 -5.43 22.17 32.96
C LEU A 537 -5.55 21.53 34.36
N GLN A 538 -4.41 21.14 34.94
CA GLN A 538 -4.22 21.08 36.39
C GLN A 538 -2.80 21.60 36.71
N GLY A 539 -2.70 22.73 37.42
CA GLY A 539 -1.41 23.39 37.71
C GLY A 539 -1.40 24.92 37.59
N LEU A 540 -2.51 25.60 37.87
CA LEU A 540 -2.50 27.06 37.98
C LEU A 540 -1.81 27.47 39.30
N SER A 541 -0.99 28.52 39.26
CA SER A 541 -0.93 29.59 40.27
C SER A 541 -0.25 30.77 39.65
N ASN A 542 -0.78 31.95 39.93
CA ASN A 542 -0.19 33.25 39.61
C ASN A 542 -0.08 33.48 38.10
N VAL A 543 -1.00 34.27 37.54
CA VAL A 543 -0.82 35.73 37.48
C VAL A 543 -2.10 36.41 36.94
N LEU A 544 -2.51 37.47 37.65
CA LEU A 544 -3.40 38.57 37.26
C LEU A 544 -4.65 38.27 36.41
N VAL A 545 -5.79 38.27 37.10
CA VAL A 545 -7.08 38.66 36.53
C VAL A 545 -6.94 40.01 35.83
N ASN A 546 -7.32 40.08 34.57
CA ASN A 546 -7.69 41.31 33.90
C ASN A 546 -9.23 41.41 33.95
N ASP A 547 -9.78 42.56 34.34
CA ASP A 547 -11.15 42.69 34.90
C ASP A 547 -12.32 42.36 33.96
N SER A 548 -12.06 41.92 32.73
CA SER A 548 -13.05 41.60 31.71
C SER A 548 -13.68 40.20 31.86
N LEU A 549 -12.97 39.22 32.42
CA LEU A 549 -13.46 37.83 32.48
C LEU A 549 -14.67 37.64 33.45
N PRO A 550 -14.67 38.19 34.68
CA PRO A 550 -15.83 38.08 35.57
C PRO A 550 -17.08 38.74 34.99
N GLN A 551 -16.94 39.90 34.32
CA GLN A 551 -18.06 40.59 33.68
C GLN A 551 -18.61 39.86 32.46
N ALA A 552 -17.75 39.16 31.71
CA ALA A 552 -18.18 38.32 30.59
C ALA A 552 -18.92 37.06 31.06
N LEU A 553 -18.43 36.40 32.12
CA LEU A 553 -19.08 35.23 32.73
C LEU A 553 -20.39 35.60 33.44
N GLN A 554 -20.46 36.75 34.10
CA GLN A 554 -21.69 37.26 34.71
C GLN A 554 -22.74 37.68 33.65
N LYS A 555 -22.32 38.18 32.48
CA LYS A 555 -23.20 38.35 31.31
C LYS A 555 -23.69 37.03 30.69
N ALA A 556 -22.97 35.93 30.92
CA ALA A 556 -23.31 34.58 30.45
C ALA A 556 -24.01 33.71 31.51
N GLY A 557 -24.18 34.20 32.74
CA GLY A 557 -24.90 33.53 33.82
C GLY A 557 -24.10 32.48 34.62
N LEU A 558 -22.76 32.60 34.68
CA LEU A 558 -21.89 31.63 35.35
C LEU A 558 -20.97 32.29 36.40
N GLU A 559 -20.88 31.70 37.60
CA GLU A 559 -19.94 32.08 38.66
C GLU A 559 -18.79 31.06 38.79
N LEU A 560 -17.61 31.51 39.24
CA LEU A 560 -16.41 30.70 39.45
C LEU A 560 -16.03 30.64 40.93
N THR A 561 -15.70 29.44 41.42
CA THR A 561 -15.32 29.20 42.82
C THR A 561 -13.88 28.68 42.99
N SER A 562 -13.04 29.52 43.61
CA SER A 562 -11.75 29.20 44.28
C SER A 562 -10.47 28.90 43.46
N GLU A 563 -9.33 29.09 44.14
CA GLU A 563 -7.99 29.34 43.57
C GLU A 563 -7.01 28.13 43.60
N PRO A 564 -5.82 28.23 42.94
CA PRO A 564 -4.95 27.09 42.66
C PRO A 564 -3.46 27.24 43.04
N THR A 565 -2.65 26.15 43.12
CA THR A 565 -1.16 26.27 43.22
C THR A 565 -0.24 25.19 42.61
N GLN A 566 0.74 25.66 41.80
CA GLN A 566 2.12 25.19 41.48
C GLN A 566 2.46 24.18 40.33
N LEU A 567 3.28 24.68 39.36
CA LEU A 567 4.22 24.00 38.40
C LEU A 567 3.59 23.24 37.19
N GLY A 568 4.19 23.11 35.98
CA GLY A 568 5.36 23.76 35.31
C GLY A 568 6.45 22.78 34.76
N ILE A 569 7.08 22.89 33.57
CA ILE A 569 7.00 23.78 32.37
C ILE A 569 7.67 23.07 31.12
N GLU A 570 7.05 23.03 29.92
CA GLU A 570 7.66 23.12 28.53
C GLU A 570 6.64 22.81 27.37
N ALA A 571 5.50 23.52 27.25
CA ALA A 571 4.50 23.27 26.17
C ALA A 571 3.86 24.52 25.49
N GLN A 572 4.20 25.75 25.89
CA GLN A 572 3.37 26.94 25.65
C GLN A 572 3.35 27.55 24.22
N ALA A 573 4.21 27.13 23.28
CA ALA A 573 4.43 27.91 22.05
C ALA A 573 3.32 27.80 20.98
N ILE A 574 2.60 26.67 20.92
CA ILE A 574 1.62 26.39 19.84
C ILE A 574 0.22 26.88 20.21
N ASP A 575 -0.20 26.63 21.46
CA ASP A 575 -1.55 26.96 21.93
C ASP A 575 -1.74 28.48 22.11
N VAL A 576 -0.71 29.18 22.60
CA VAL A 576 -0.67 30.64 22.66
C VAL A 576 -0.76 31.25 21.25
N GLN A 577 -0.08 30.69 20.24
CA GLN A 577 -0.20 31.18 18.86
C GLN A 577 -1.60 30.99 18.28
N PHE A 578 -2.32 29.91 18.64
CA PHE A 578 -3.67 29.67 18.15
C PHE A 578 -4.70 30.59 18.81
N GLN A 579 -4.64 30.74 20.15
CA GLN A 579 -5.51 31.66 20.90
C GLN A 579 -5.24 33.12 20.52
N GLN A 580 -3.98 33.50 20.36
CA GLN A 580 -3.62 34.86 19.95
C GLN A 580 -3.99 35.13 18.48
N TRP A 581 -3.91 34.13 17.58
CA TRP A 581 -4.45 34.26 16.22
C TRP A 581 -5.98 34.43 16.19
N LEU A 582 -6.73 33.71 17.04
CA LEU A 582 -8.18 33.89 17.19
C LEU A 582 -8.54 35.30 17.72
N HIS A 583 -7.73 35.83 18.64
CA HIS A 583 -7.89 37.18 19.20
C HIS A 583 -7.49 38.28 18.19
N ASP A 584 -6.48 38.03 17.35
CA ASP A 584 -5.95 38.98 16.38
C ASP A 584 -6.69 38.95 15.01
N LEU A 585 -7.76 38.15 14.87
CA LEU A 585 -8.63 38.16 13.70
C LEU A 585 -9.27 39.54 13.52
N PRO A 586 -9.02 40.28 12.42
CA PRO A 586 -9.52 41.63 12.26
C PRO A 586 -11.04 41.67 12.02
N GLY A 587 -11.82 41.90 13.08
CA GLY A 587 -13.05 42.69 13.04
C GLY A 587 -14.23 42.22 12.19
N ASP A 588 -14.23 41.01 11.63
CA ASP A 588 -15.35 40.50 10.83
C ASP A 588 -15.74 39.06 11.18
N THR A 589 -16.28 38.91 12.40
CA THR A 589 -16.96 37.68 12.86
C THR A 589 -18.40 37.56 12.34
N GLN A 590 -18.83 38.45 11.42
CA GLN A 590 -20.21 38.52 10.93
C GLN A 590 -20.48 37.70 9.65
N SER A 591 -19.54 36.84 9.22
CA SER A 591 -19.82 35.81 8.20
C SER A 591 -20.85 34.80 8.75
N PRO A 592 -22.07 34.68 8.18
CA PRO A 592 -23.09 33.77 8.70
C PRO A 592 -22.68 32.29 8.60
N TYR A 593 -21.67 31.96 7.80
CA TYR A 593 -21.11 30.62 7.68
C TYR A 593 -20.17 30.25 8.84
N GLY A 594 -19.48 31.22 9.45
CA GLY A 594 -18.57 30.99 10.57
C GLY A 594 -19.29 30.52 11.84
N HIS A 595 -20.41 31.17 12.19
CA HIS A 595 -21.23 30.78 13.33
C HIS A 595 -21.84 29.37 13.17
N ALA A 596 -22.29 29.01 11.96
CA ALA A 596 -22.86 27.71 11.67
C ALA A 596 -21.82 26.57 11.78
N ALA A 597 -20.61 26.78 11.26
CA ALA A 597 -19.54 25.78 11.31
C ALA A 597 -19.05 25.49 12.74
N ILE A 598 -18.94 26.53 13.58
CA ILE A 598 -18.54 26.38 14.99
C ILE A 598 -19.64 25.66 15.79
N SER A 599 -20.91 26.05 15.60
CA SER A 599 -22.05 25.45 16.31
C SER A 599 -22.28 23.97 15.95
N ALA A 600 -22.07 23.60 14.67
CA ALA A 600 -22.18 22.21 14.21
C ALA A 600 -21.10 21.27 14.78
N CYS A 601 -19.95 21.80 15.21
CA CYS A 601 -18.87 21.00 15.79
C CYS A 601 -19.05 20.69 17.28
N PHE A 602 -19.90 21.43 18.01
CA PHE A 602 -20.04 21.33 19.48
C PHE A 602 -21.49 21.40 20.02
N PRO A 603 -22.43 20.54 19.58
CA PRO A 603 -23.80 20.57 20.09
C PRO A 603 -23.99 19.67 21.34
N LYS A 604 -24.20 20.31 22.50
CA LYS A 604 -24.89 19.81 23.72
C LYS A 604 -24.27 18.61 24.47
N VAL A 605 -23.78 18.87 25.69
CA VAL A 605 -23.73 17.91 26.82
C VAL A 605 -24.33 18.62 28.04
N GLY A 606 -25.27 17.98 28.75
CA GLY A 606 -25.89 18.53 29.95
C GLY A 606 -25.04 18.29 31.22
N PRO A 607 -25.20 19.09 32.29
CA PRO A 607 -24.36 18.98 33.48
C PRO A 607 -24.48 17.62 34.20
N ASP A 608 -25.64 16.96 34.15
CA ASP A 608 -25.84 15.66 34.81
C ASP A 608 -25.21 14.48 34.03
N ASP A 609 -25.10 14.57 32.70
CA ASP A 609 -24.39 13.57 31.88
C ASP A 609 -22.88 13.59 32.14
N ILE A 610 -22.34 14.73 32.58
CA ILE A 610 -20.92 14.85 32.95
C ILE A 610 -20.60 13.97 34.16
N ALA A 611 -21.48 13.82 35.14
CA ALA A 611 -21.23 12.95 36.30
C ALA A 611 -21.11 11.46 35.91
N MET A 612 -21.92 11.01 34.95
CA MET A 612 -21.88 9.62 34.47
C MET A 612 -20.72 9.35 33.50
N ILE A 613 -20.30 10.35 32.72
CA ILE A 613 -19.13 10.24 31.83
C ILE A 613 -17.81 10.33 32.63
N VAL A 614 -17.72 11.22 33.63
CA VAL A 614 -16.51 11.38 34.48
C VAL A 614 -16.23 10.11 35.29
N SER A 615 -17.25 9.43 35.81
CA SER A 615 -17.05 8.16 36.54
C SER A 615 -16.55 6.99 35.65
N ARG A 616 -16.73 7.06 34.33
CA ARG A 616 -16.17 6.09 33.37
C ARG A 616 -14.86 6.52 32.70
N GLN A 617 -14.52 7.81 32.69
CA GLN A 617 -13.26 8.32 32.12
C GLN A 617 -12.14 8.52 33.15
N ALA A 618 -12.45 8.60 34.44
CA ALA A 618 -11.44 8.70 35.51
C ALA A 618 -10.50 7.47 35.62
N SER A 619 -10.77 6.37 34.91
CA SER A 619 -9.95 5.15 34.89
C SER A 619 -9.10 4.95 33.63
N GLN A 620 -9.11 5.90 32.67
CA GLN A 620 -8.33 5.80 31.42
C GLN A 620 -7.29 6.91 31.21
N ILE A 621 -7.13 7.84 32.15
CA ILE A 621 -6.12 8.91 32.10
C ILE A 621 -5.08 8.68 33.20
N THR A 622 -4.27 7.64 33.05
CA THR A 622 -2.98 7.46 33.75
C THR A 622 -2.24 6.24 33.16
N GLN A 623 -1.59 6.41 32.01
CA GLN A 623 -0.45 5.56 31.64
C GLN A 623 0.70 6.45 31.15
N PRO A 624 1.91 6.30 31.70
CA PRO A 624 3.09 7.05 31.25
C PRO A 624 3.53 6.59 29.86
N VAL A 625 4.49 7.30 29.26
CA VAL A 625 5.24 6.78 28.11
C VAL A 625 6.12 5.65 28.62
N GLU A 626 5.61 4.41 28.53
CA GLU A 626 6.35 3.23 28.92
C GLU A 626 7.51 2.99 27.94
N THR A 627 8.72 2.91 28.48
CA THR A 627 9.84 2.28 27.79
C THR A 627 9.46 0.87 27.37
N PRO A 628 9.85 0.39 26.17
CA PRO A 628 9.54 -0.98 25.75
C PRO A 628 9.96 -1.97 26.84
N PRO A 629 9.12 -2.97 27.16
CA PRO A 629 9.29 -3.82 28.33
C PRO A 629 10.69 -4.46 28.32
N PRO A 630 11.43 -4.42 29.44
CA PRO A 630 12.78 -4.95 29.50
C PRO A 630 12.77 -6.43 29.14
N THR A 631 13.70 -6.85 28.30
CA THR A 631 13.88 -8.27 27.98
C THR A 631 14.36 -9.01 29.21
N VAL A 632 13.49 -9.82 29.79
CA VAL A 632 13.83 -10.72 30.91
C VAL A 632 14.78 -11.78 30.36
N SER A 633 15.94 -11.97 30.99
CA SER A 633 17.04 -12.77 30.42
C SER A 633 16.74 -14.27 30.27
N ASP A 634 15.68 -14.74 30.93
CA ASP A 634 15.40 -16.17 31.11
C ASP A 634 14.28 -16.68 30.20
N ASP A 635 13.63 -15.81 29.41
CA ASP A 635 12.55 -16.15 28.48
C ASP A 635 12.99 -17.17 27.40
N VAL A 636 12.04 -18.00 26.95
CA VAL A 636 12.20 -18.85 25.77
C VAL A 636 11.83 -18.03 24.53
N VAL A 637 12.79 -17.85 23.62
CA VAL A 637 12.60 -17.06 22.39
C VAL A 637 12.30 -17.98 21.22
N TYR A 638 11.07 -17.90 20.69
CA TYR A 638 10.64 -18.61 19.48
C TYR A 638 10.72 -17.70 18.25
N PRO A 639 11.27 -18.17 17.11
CA PRO A 639 11.23 -17.44 15.84
C PRO A 639 9.83 -17.40 15.23
N LEU A 640 9.60 -16.41 14.37
CA LEU A 640 8.52 -16.40 13.37
C LEU A 640 9.16 -16.57 11.99
N PHE A 641 8.57 -17.39 11.13
CA PHE A 641 9.17 -17.80 9.85
C PHE A 641 8.57 -17.04 8.66
N MET A 642 9.08 -17.30 7.45
CA MET A 642 8.75 -16.55 6.24
C MET A 642 7.25 -16.53 5.86
N LEU A 643 6.44 -17.51 6.29
CA LEU A 643 4.99 -17.53 6.08
C LEU A 643 4.19 -16.92 7.23
N ASP A 644 4.80 -16.76 8.41
CA ASP A 644 4.20 -16.09 9.56
C ASP A 644 4.40 -14.57 9.47
N ASP A 645 5.65 -14.15 9.23
CA ASP A 645 6.09 -12.77 9.36
C ASP A 645 5.91 -11.95 8.05
N THR A 646 4.69 -11.97 7.53
CA THR A 646 4.29 -11.22 6.32
C THR A 646 3.59 -9.92 6.68
N LYS A 647 3.66 -8.90 5.82
CA LYS A 647 3.01 -7.61 6.06
C LYS A 647 1.48 -7.75 6.08
N THR A 648 0.93 -8.66 5.28
CA THR A 648 -0.51 -8.99 5.30
C THR A 648 -0.92 -9.60 6.65
N LEU A 649 -0.23 -10.63 7.16
CA LEU A 649 -0.58 -11.24 8.46
C LEU A 649 -0.30 -10.32 9.66
N ARG A 650 0.75 -9.47 9.58
CA ARG A 650 1.01 -8.39 10.55
C ARG A 650 -0.16 -7.40 10.67
N GLY A 651 -0.97 -7.24 9.62
CA GLY A 651 -2.12 -6.34 9.59
C GLY A 651 -3.43 -6.94 10.11
N ILE A 652 -3.45 -8.22 10.51
CA ILE A 652 -4.68 -8.93 10.90
C ILE A 652 -4.56 -9.39 12.36
N VAL A 653 -5.49 -8.93 13.20
CA VAL A 653 -5.75 -9.53 14.52
C VAL A 653 -7.08 -10.27 14.40
N VAL A 654 -7.00 -11.59 14.36
CA VAL A 654 -8.17 -12.46 14.20
C VAL A 654 -8.99 -12.41 15.47
N THR A 655 -10.31 -12.29 15.33
CA THR A 655 -11.28 -12.64 16.37
C THR A 655 -12.03 -13.89 15.95
N TRP A 656 -12.32 -14.78 16.88
CA TRP A 656 -13.09 -16.00 16.64
C TRP A 656 -14.06 -16.22 17.78
N THR A 657 -15.36 -16.22 17.50
CA THR A 657 -16.42 -16.47 18.48
C THR A 657 -16.99 -17.86 18.24
N LEU A 658 -16.96 -18.71 19.26
CA LEU A 658 -17.63 -20.01 19.33
C LEU A 658 -18.90 -19.86 20.17
N ARG A 659 -20.01 -20.47 19.75
CA ARG A 659 -21.28 -20.51 20.50
C ARG A 659 -21.60 -21.93 20.94
N PHE A 660 -22.03 -22.05 22.19
CA PHE A 660 -22.54 -23.26 22.83
C PHE A 660 -23.93 -22.97 23.41
N ASN A 661 -24.89 -23.87 23.23
CA ASN A 661 -26.21 -23.79 23.87
C ASN A 661 -26.20 -24.51 25.24
N ASP A 662 -25.08 -24.39 25.94
CA ASP A 662 -24.80 -24.92 27.27
C ASP A 662 -24.10 -23.83 28.09
N VAL A 663 -24.37 -23.79 29.40
CA VAL A 663 -23.69 -22.88 30.32
C VAL A 663 -22.38 -23.54 30.76
N LEU A 664 -21.26 -22.99 30.31
CA LEU A 664 -19.92 -23.49 30.58
C LEU A 664 -19.24 -22.68 31.69
N ASP A 665 -18.45 -23.36 32.50
CA ASP A 665 -17.62 -22.77 33.54
C ASP A 665 -16.46 -21.97 32.90
N PRO A 666 -16.46 -20.63 33.04
CA PRO A 666 -15.50 -19.78 32.34
C PRO A 666 -14.08 -19.93 32.93
N ASP A 667 -13.97 -20.28 34.21
CA ASP A 667 -12.70 -20.42 34.91
C ASP A 667 -12.08 -21.79 34.64
N GLN A 668 -12.87 -22.87 34.53
CA GLN A 668 -12.38 -24.16 34.04
C GLN A 668 -11.85 -24.05 32.61
N LEU A 669 -12.58 -23.35 31.73
CA LEU A 669 -12.13 -23.05 30.37
C LEU A 669 -10.78 -22.30 30.38
N HIS A 670 -10.66 -21.21 31.14
CA HIS A 670 -9.42 -20.44 31.26
C HIS A 670 -8.25 -21.23 31.86
N ASN A 671 -8.50 -22.03 32.91
CA ASN A 671 -7.49 -22.84 33.58
C ASN A 671 -6.97 -23.96 32.67
N ALA A 672 -7.85 -24.64 31.93
CA ALA A 672 -7.46 -25.66 30.96
C ALA A 672 -6.68 -25.06 29.78
N LEU A 673 -7.04 -23.86 29.31
CA LEU A 673 -6.28 -23.16 28.27
C LEU A 673 -4.88 -22.81 28.76
N THR A 674 -4.77 -22.17 29.93
CA THR A 674 -3.47 -21.81 30.53
C THR A 674 -2.59 -23.05 30.73
N LYS A 675 -3.16 -24.14 31.24
CA LYS A 675 -2.44 -25.40 31.45
C LYS A 675 -1.98 -26.05 30.13
N LEU A 676 -2.75 -25.98 29.05
CA LEU A 676 -2.30 -26.39 27.71
C LEU A 676 -1.04 -25.62 27.30
N LEU A 677 -1.02 -24.30 27.52
CA LEU A 677 0.10 -23.44 27.13
C LEU A 677 1.37 -23.72 27.93
N GLU A 678 1.32 -24.44 29.06
CA GLU A 678 2.53 -24.85 29.79
C GLU A 678 3.19 -26.12 29.23
N ILE A 679 2.45 -26.92 28.44
CA ILE A 679 2.91 -28.22 27.91
C ILE A 679 3.91 -28.02 26.78
N GLY A 680 5.20 -28.29 27.03
CA GLY A 680 6.24 -28.26 26.00
C GLY A 680 6.24 -26.95 25.20
N ASP A 681 6.29 -27.02 23.88
CA ASP A 681 6.34 -25.84 23.00
C ASP A 681 4.98 -25.17 22.69
N TRP A 682 3.87 -25.65 23.28
CA TRP A 682 2.59 -24.91 23.26
C TRP A 682 2.73 -23.51 23.90
N ARG A 683 3.72 -23.35 24.79
CA ARG A 683 4.21 -22.09 25.38
C ARG A 683 4.43 -20.96 24.37
N LYS A 684 4.73 -21.28 23.10
CA LYS A 684 4.84 -20.30 22.01
C LYS A 684 3.58 -19.45 21.87
N ILE A 685 2.38 -20.02 22.06
CA ILE A 685 1.10 -19.30 21.92
C ILE A 685 0.91 -18.28 23.05
N GLY A 686 1.35 -18.62 24.26
CA GLY A 686 1.31 -17.70 25.41
C GLY A 686 2.45 -16.69 25.45
N GLY A 687 3.31 -16.65 24.43
CA GLY A 687 4.40 -15.67 24.36
C GLY A 687 3.90 -14.24 24.06
N ARG A 688 4.84 -13.30 24.12
CA ARG A 688 4.67 -11.89 23.79
C ARG A 688 5.45 -11.54 22.53
N LEU A 689 4.89 -10.70 21.70
CA LEU A 689 5.51 -10.31 20.45
C LEU A 689 6.64 -9.29 20.69
N ARG A 690 7.77 -9.46 20.02
CA ARG A 690 8.90 -8.52 20.03
C ARG A 690 9.36 -8.21 18.62
N MET A 691 9.82 -6.98 18.41
CA MET A 691 10.44 -6.53 17.16
C MET A 691 11.97 -6.56 17.30
N LYS A 692 12.64 -7.32 16.44
CA LYS A 692 14.09 -7.37 16.37
C LYS A 692 14.66 -6.10 15.73
N LYS A 693 15.94 -5.82 15.97
CA LYS A 693 16.67 -4.68 15.35
C LYS A 693 16.74 -4.74 13.81
N ASP A 694 16.53 -5.93 13.22
CA ASP A 694 16.47 -6.14 11.77
C ASP A 694 15.05 -6.02 11.18
N GLY A 695 14.04 -5.71 12.01
CA GLY A 695 12.65 -5.52 11.59
C GLY A 695 11.82 -6.81 11.48
N ARG A 696 12.39 -7.97 11.81
CA ARG A 696 11.65 -9.23 11.95
C ARG A 696 10.96 -9.35 13.31
N LEU A 697 9.88 -10.10 13.35
CA LEU A 697 9.19 -10.43 14.60
C LEU A 697 9.77 -11.71 15.24
N GLU A 698 9.71 -11.77 16.56
CA GLU A 698 9.94 -12.99 17.34
C GLU A 698 9.04 -13.01 18.57
N ILE A 699 8.94 -14.16 19.23
CA ILE A 699 8.03 -14.39 20.35
C ILE A 699 8.86 -14.71 21.59
N HIS A 700 8.67 -13.95 22.66
CA HIS A 700 9.33 -14.15 23.95
C HIS A 700 8.32 -14.75 24.92
N ALA A 701 8.57 -15.95 25.43
CA ALA A 701 7.64 -16.65 26.30
C ALA A 701 8.29 -17.01 27.65
N PRO A 702 7.70 -16.59 28.79
CA PRO A 702 8.17 -16.97 30.12
C PRO A 702 8.25 -18.49 30.28
N ARG A 703 9.27 -18.99 30.99
CA ARG A 703 9.42 -20.43 31.26
C ARG A 703 8.22 -21.01 32.02
N SER A 704 7.70 -20.23 32.96
CA SER A 704 6.46 -20.45 33.71
C SER A 704 5.64 -19.16 33.64
N PHE A 705 4.34 -19.26 33.40
CA PHE A 705 3.46 -18.09 33.43
C PHE A 705 3.14 -17.71 34.88
N THR A 706 2.93 -16.42 35.14
CA THR A 706 2.58 -15.89 36.46
C THR A 706 1.34 -15.00 36.38
N ALA A 707 0.87 -14.45 37.50
CA ALA A 707 -0.23 -13.47 37.48
C ALA A 707 0.16 -12.17 36.75
N GLU A 708 1.43 -11.78 36.84
CA GLU A 708 2.03 -10.62 36.19
C GLU A 708 2.35 -10.90 34.71
N GLN A 709 2.75 -12.13 34.39
CA GLN A 709 2.99 -12.60 33.03
C GLN A 709 2.10 -13.82 32.68
N PRO A 710 0.78 -13.62 32.49
CA PRO A 710 -0.16 -14.72 32.26
C PRO A 710 0.01 -15.34 30.87
N ALA A 711 -0.49 -16.57 30.70
CA ALA A 711 -0.45 -17.30 29.44
C ALA A 711 -1.37 -16.69 28.37
N ALA A 712 -2.52 -16.16 28.78
CA ALA A 712 -3.46 -15.44 27.93
C ALA A 712 -4.06 -14.24 28.68
N THR A 713 -4.57 -13.24 27.97
CA THR A 713 -5.42 -12.22 28.59
C THR A 713 -6.81 -12.82 28.78
N TYR A 714 -7.33 -12.88 30.01
CA TYR A 714 -8.64 -13.44 30.31
C TYR A 714 -9.65 -12.38 30.75
N SER A 715 -10.92 -12.56 30.37
CA SER A 715 -12.04 -11.75 30.82
C SER A 715 -13.34 -12.54 30.73
N HIS A 716 -14.23 -12.36 31.71
CA HIS A 716 -15.56 -12.96 31.74
C HIS A 716 -16.63 -11.88 31.87
N GLN A 717 -17.76 -12.08 31.20
CA GLN A 717 -18.96 -11.27 31.33
C GLN A 717 -20.17 -12.19 31.48
N ARG A 718 -21.05 -11.90 32.45
CA ARG A 718 -22.34 -12.58 32.61
C ARG A 718 -23.49 -11.63 32.30
N PHE A 719 -24.52 -12.15 31.64
CA PHE A 719 -25.83 -11.53 31.51
C PHE A 719 -26.87 -12.45 32.14
N ASP A 720 -27.68 -11.93 33.06
CA ASP A 720 -28.77 -12.69 33.70
C ASP A 720 -30.04 -12.72 32.83
N THR A 721 -29.85 -12.99 31.53
CA THR A 721 -30.89 -13.13 30.51
C THR A 721 -30.62 -14.37 29.66
N ASN A 722 -31.64 -14.87 28.97
CA ASN A 722 -31.44 -15.85 27.90
C ASN A 722 -30.84 -15.17 26.65
N VAL A 723 -30.29 -15.94 25.72
CA VAL A 723 -29.73 -15.40 24.45
C VAL A 723 -30.79 -14.66 23.65
N GLU A 724 -32.00 -15.23 23.53
CA GLU A 724 -33.12 -14.68 22.77
C GLU A 724 -33.68 -13.36 23.34
N ASP A 725 -33.52 -13.15 24.66
CA ASP A 725 -33.93 -11.91 25.33
C ASP A 725 -32.89 -10.79 25.18
N HIS A 726 -31.62 -11.12 24.99
CA HIS A 726 -30.54 -10.13 24.91
C HIS A 726 -30.55 -9.41 23.53
N PRO A 727 -30.59 -8.06 23.48
CA PRO A 727 -30.88 -7.29 22.28
C PRO A 727 -29.96 -7.59 21.08
N LEU A 728 -28.68 -7.90 21.35
CA LEU A 728 -27.69 -8.29 20.34
C LEU A 728 -27.50 -9.82 20.21
N ALA A 729 -27.71 -10.61 21.26
CA ALA A 729 -27.31 -12.03 21.19
C ALA A 729 -28.35 -12.84 20.41
N ARG A 730 -29.64 -12.47 20.52
CA ARG A 730 -30.75 -12.98 19.71
C ARG A 730 -30.59 -12.80 18.19
N THR A 731 -29.67 -11.96 17.73
CA THR A 731 -29.38 -11.78 16.30
C THR A 731 -28.19 -12.60 15.82
N LEU A 732 -27.56 -13.37 16.72
CA LEU A 732 -26.52 -14.34 16.36
C LEU A 732 -27.09 -15.37 15.38
N PRO A 733 -26.32 -15.76 14.35
CA PRO A 733 -26.77 -16.75 13.39
C PRO A 733 -27.16 -18.08 14.05
N ASN A 734 -28.30 -18.61 13.59
CA ASN A 734 -28.89 -19.88 14.00
C ASN A 734 -29.03 -20.78 12.76
N ALA A 735 -28.84 -22.09 12.92
CA ALA A 735 -29.09 -23.06 11.85
C ALA A 735 -30.58 -23.04 11.47
N THR A 736 -30.87 -23.17 10.18
CA THR A 736 -32.24 -23.12 9.64
C THR A 736 -32.53 -24.32 8.75
N THR A 737 -33.80 -24.66 8.56
CA THR A 737 -34.23 -25.80 7.71
C THR A 737 -34.15 -25.49 6.21
N THR A 738 -34.25 -24.22 5.83
CA THR A 738 -33.95 -23.68 4.49
C THR A 738 -32.66 -22.88 4.52
N SER A 739 -32.10 -22.53 3.36
CA SER A 739 -30.97 -21.59 3.29
C SER A 739 -31.38 -20.22 3.84
N SER A 740 -30.46 -19.55 4.51
CA SER A 740 -30.72 -18.27 5.18
C SER A 740 -29.49 -17.37 5.19
N VAL A 741 -29.74 -16.06 5.22
CA VAL A 741 -28.71 -15.02 5.33
C VAL A 741 -28.91 -14.26 6.64
N HIS A 742 -27.82 -14.10 7.39
CA HIS A 742 -27.75 -13.55 8.74
C HIS A 742 -26.76 -12.38 8.81
N VAL A 743 -26.81 -11.62 9.91
CA VAL A 743 -25.85 -10.54 10.20
C VAL A 743 -24.41 -11.08 10.21
N GLY A 744 -23.49 -10.33 9.62
CA GLY A 744 -22.07 -10.69 9.57
C GLY A 744 -21.36 -10.56 10.94
N PRO A 745 -20.17 -11.17 11.09
CA PRO A 745 -19.43 -11.19 12.36
C PRO A 745 -19.01 -9.81 12.88
N ASP A 746 -18.89 -8.81 12.00
CA ASP A 746 -18.49 -7.44 12.35
C ASP A 746 -19.39 -6.81 13.44
N GLY A 747 -20.67 -7.21 13.52
CA GLY A 747 -21.63 -6.74 14.52
C GLY A 747 -21.48 -7.36 15.92
N PHE A 748 -20.71 -8.44 16.06
CA PHE A 748 -20.62 -9.24 17.30
C PHE A 748 -19.29 -9.08 18.05
N ARG A 749 -18.48 -8.06 17.70
CA ARG A 749 -17.14 -7.83 18.27
C ARG A 749 -17.11 -7.85 19.81
N THR A 750 -18.17 -7.39 20.48
CA THR A 750 -18.27 -7.38 21.96
C THR A 750 -18.24 -8.76 22.58
N PHE A 751 -18.68 -9.81 21.88
CA PHE A 751 -18.61 -11.20 22.34
C PHE A 751 -17.31 -11.89 21.93
N ALA A 752 -16.60 -11.34 20.94
CA ALA A 752 -15.41 -11.95 20.37
C ALA A 752 -14.12 -11.57 21.13
N ALA A 753 -14.08 -10.39 21.76
CA ALA A 753 -12.93 -9.91 22.51
C ALA A 753 -13.32 -8.86 23.57
N GLY A 754 -12.72 -8.98 24.77
CA GLY A 754 -12.96 -8.04 25.86
C GLY A 754 -12.42 -6.62 25.59
N PRO A 755 -12.87 -5.58 26.33
CA PRO A 755 -12.54 -4.17 26.04
C PRO A 755 -11.04 -3.82 26.09
N SER A 756 -10.23 -4.63 26.79
CA SER A 756 -8.79 -4.47 26.94
C SER A 756 -7.95 -5.30 25.95
N ALA A 757 -8.59 -6.08 25.07
CA ALA A 757 -7.90 -6.94 24.11
C ALA A 757 -7.11 -6.10 23.07
N PRO A 758 -5.89 -6.52 22.70
CA PRO A 758 -5.12 -5.90 21.62
C PRO A 758 -5.90 -5.79 20.32
N THR A 759 -5.77 -4.65 19.62
CA THR A 759 -6.52 -4.35 18.38
C THR A 759 -5.63 -4.28 17.15
N THR A 760 -4.32 -4.13 17.36
CA THR A 760 -3.27 -3.96 16.35
C THR A 760 -2.03 -4.76 16.72
N LEU A 761 -1.11 -4.96 15.76
CA LEU A 761 0.24 -5.46 16.04
C LEU A 761 0.97 -4.61 17.10
N THR A 762 0.81 -3.29 17.03
CA THR A 762 1.41 -2.33 17.96
C THR A 762 0.95 -2.56 19.40
N ASP A 763 -0.33 -2.88 19.62
CA ASP A 763 -0.84 -3.22 20.95
C ASP A 763 -0.14 -4.46 21.57
N PHE A 764 0.31 -5.41 20.76
CA PHE A 764 1.09 -6.57 21.22
C PHE A 764 2.58 -6.27 21.46
N LEU A 765 3.15 -5.32 20.70
CA LEU A 765 4.55 -4.92 20.82
C LEU A 765 4.80 -3.99 22.02
N ASP A 766 3.88 -3.07 22.28
CA ASP A 766 4.11 -1.97 23.22
C ASP A 766 3.69 -2.30 24.66
N LYS A 767 2.67 -3.16 24.86
CA LYS A 767 1.95 -3.30 26.16
C LYS A 767 2.26 -4.60 26.93
N ASP A 768 3.32 -5.30 26.57
CA ASP A 768 3.73 -6.63 27.05
C ASP A 768 2.62 -7.70 27.15
N LYS A 769 1.61 -7.63 26.29
CA LYS A 769 0.46 -8.53 26.35
C LYS A 769 0.77 -9.89 25.73
N PRO A 770 0.27 -11.01 26.30
CA PRO A 770 0.32 -12.30 25.65
C PRO A 770 -0.44 -12.23 24.31
N MET A 771 0.03 -12.98 23.32
CA MET A 771 -0.56 -12.97 21.98
C MET A 771 -1.99 -13.52 21.93
N LEU A 772 -2.38 -14.37 22.88
CA LEU A 772 -3.73 -14.92 22.97
C LEU A 772 -4.57 -14.15 24.02
N SER A 773 -5.81 -13.83 23.64
CA SER A 773 -6.85 -13.34 24.55
C SER A 773 -8.06 -14.26 24.53
N LEU A 774 -8.61 -14.56 25.69
CA LEU A 774 -9.85 -15.30 25.93
C LEU A 774 -10.89 -14.35 26.55
N HIS A 775 -12.06 -14.28 25.93
CA HIS A 775 -13.24 -13.60 26.45
C HIS A 775 -14.40 -14.57 26.51
N VAL A 776 -14.99 -14.78 27.69
CA VAL A 776 -16.16 -15.65 27.84
C VAL A 776 -17.38 -14.80 28.17
N THR A 777 -18.48 -14.97 27.43
CA THR A 777 -19.78 -14.37 27.72
C THR A 777 -20.78 -15.46 28.10
N SER A 778 -21.26 -15.45 29.34
CA SER A 778 -22.28 -16.40 29.83
C SER A 778 -23.67 -15.76 29.84
N PHE A 779 -24.65 -16.50 29.37
CA PHE A 779 -26.09 -16.25 29.52
C PHE A 779 -26.69 -17.25 30.52
N ASN A 780 -27.99 -17.19 30.76
CA ASN A 780 -28.68 -18.23 31.55
C ASN A 780 -28.79 -19.57 30.81
N ASP A 781 -28.71 -19.57 29.49
CA ASP A 781 -29.01 -20.70 28.59
C ASP A 781 -27.88 -21.02 27.59
N ALA A 782 -26.77 -20.28 27.62
CA ALA A 782 -25.72 -20.41 26.61
C ALA A 782 -24.38 -19.81 27.05
N THR A 783 -23.33 -20.15 26.30
CA THR A 783 -22.00 -19.56 26.43
C THR A 783 -21.43 -19.18 25.08
N LEU A 784 -20.85 -17.98 24.99
CA LEU A 784 -20.01 -17.55 23.89
C LEU A 784 -18.55 -17.54 24.35
N VAL A 785 -17.67 -18.15 23.57
CA VAL A 785 -16.23 -18.19 23.82
C VAL A 785 -15.54 -17.44 22.69
N GLY A 786 -15.06 -16.24 22.99
CA GLY A 786 -14.29 -15.38 22.12
C GLY A 786 -12.78 -15.58 22.29
N LEU A 787 -12.07 -15.80 21.20
CA LEU A 787 -10.61 -15.83 21.13
C LEU A 787 -10.11 -14.70 20.23
N SER A 788 -8.99 -14.08 20.60
CA SER A 788 -8.30 -13.05 19.79
C SER A 788 -6.79 -13.25 19.78
N TRP A 789 -6.17 -13.17 18.60
CA TRP A 789 -4.72 -13.30 18.41
C TRP A 789 -4.23 -12.63 17.11
N PRO A 790 -2.94 -12.23 16.99
CA PRO A 790 -2.39 -11.69 15.76
C PRO A 790 -2.15 -12.83 14.76
N HIS A 791 -2.56 -12.68 13.50
CA HIS A 791 -2.57 -13.79 12.52
C HIS A 791 -1.16 -14.35 12.22
N VAL A 792 -0.10 -13.59 12.53
CA VAL A 792 1.30 -14.08 12.51
C VAL A 792 1.53 -15.32 13.40
N LEU A 793 0.64 -15.62 14.35
CA LEU A 793 0.81 -16.74 15.28
C LEU A 793 0.38 -18.10 14.69
N MET A 794 -0.77 -18.16 14.01
CA MET A 794 -1.33 -19.42 13.51
C MET A 794 -2.38 -19.23 12.41
N ASP A 795 -2.50 -20.24 11.55
CA ASP A 795 -3.61 -20.40 10.60
C ASP A 795 -4.74 -21.29 11.17
N VAL A 796 -5.75 -21.61 10.37
CA VAL A 796 -6.92 -22.40 10.80
C VAL A 796 -6.62 -23.84 11.23
N MET A 797 -5.50 -24.44 10.79
CA MET A 797 -5.10 -25.74 11.33
C MET A 797 -4.43 -25.60 12.70
N GLY A 798 -3.74 -24.48 12.94
CA GLY A 798 -3.27 -24.13 14.28
C GLY A 798 -4.42 -23.90 15.25
N GLN A 799 -5.51 -23.24 14.80
CA GLN A 799 -6.76 -23.11 15.56
C GLN A 799 -7.36 -24.49 15.90
N GLN A 800 -7.47 -25.39 14.92
CA GLN A 800 -7.93 -26.78 15.16
C GLN A 800 -7.06 -27.49 16.20
N ALA A 801 -5.74 -27.37 16.09
CA ALA A 801 -4.81 -27.99 17.02
C ALA A 801 -4.98 -27.42 18.44
N LEU A 802 -5.12 -26.10 18.57
CA LEU A 802 -5.34 -25.40 19.84
C LEU A 802 -6.60 -25.92 20.54
N VAL A 803 -7.75 -25.95 19.87
CA VAL A 803 -9.00 -26.42 20.52
C VAL A 803 -8.98 -27.91 20.85
N ARG A 804 -8.34 -28.75 20.03
CA ARG A 804 -8.18 -30.18 20.36
C ARG A 804 -7.30 -30.39 21.59
N GLY A 805 -6.17 -29.68 21.68
CA GLY A 805 -5.32 -29.70 22.86
C GLY A 805 -6.07 -29.18 24.09
N TRP A 806 -6.86 -28.12 23.92
CA TRP A 806 -7.64 -27.52 25.00
C TRP A 806 -8.71 -28.47 25.53
N SER A 807 -9.47 -29.12 24.65
CA SER A 807 -10.44 -30.17 25.00
C SER A 807 -9.78 -31.36 25.72
N MET A 808 -8.58 -31.80 25.29
CA MET A 808 -7.84 -32.85 25.99
C MET A 808 -7.47 -32.43 27.42
N VAL A 809 -6.92 -31.22 27.61
CA VAL A 809 -6.54 -30.72 28.93
C VAL A 809 -7.75 -30.50 29.83
N LEU A 810 -8.86 -29.99 29.28
CA LEU A 810 -10.12 -29.80 29.98
C LEU A 810 -10.74 -31.14 30.42
N ALA A 811 -10.52 -32.21 29.66
CA ALA A 811 -10.89 -33.58 30.01
C ALA A 811 -9.85 -34.31 30.91
N GLY A 812 -8.81 -33.65 31.40
CA GLY A 812 -7.77 -34.26 32.25
C GLY A 812 -6.87 -35.28 31.52
N ARG A 813 -6.67 -35.09 30.21
CA ARG A 813 -5.90 -35.96 29.30
C ARG A 813 -4.63 -35.27 28.80
N GLU A 814 -3.92 -34.56 29.67
CA GLU A 814 -2.75 -33.74 29.30
C GLU A 814 -1.61 -34.58 28.71
N ALA A 815 -1.48 -35.84 29.13
CA ALA A 815 -0.50 -36.79 28.61
C ALA A 815 -0.74 -37.21 27.15
N GLU A 816 -1.95 -36.97 26.61
CA GLU A 816 -2.31 -37.27 25.21
C GLU A 816 -2.13 -36.05 24.27
N VAL A 817 -1.84 -34.87 24.82
CA VAL A 817 -1.64 -33.63 24.05
C VAL A 817 -0.44 -33.79 23.10
N PRO A 818 -0.63 -33.68 21.76
CA PRO A 818 0.47 -33.79 20.82
C PRO A 818 1.52 -32.70 21.02
N ALA A 819 2.81 -33.06 20.89
CA ALA A 819 3.90 -32.09 20.95
C ALA A 819 3.83 -31.11 19.76
N CYS A 820 4.06 -29.81 20.00
CA CYS A 820 4.30 -28.86 18.92
C CYS A 820 5.63 -29.17 18.22
N ILE A 821 5.61 -29.28 16.89
CA ILE A 821 6.79 -29.44 16.05
C ILE A 821 7.08 -28.16 15.27
N GLY A 822 8.32 -27.96 14.84
CA GLY A 822 8.71 -26.75 14.09
C GLY A 822 8.59 -25.46 14.92
N ALA A 823 8.55 -25.52 16.25
CA ALA A 823 8.44 -24.32 17.08
C ALA A 823 9.68 -23.42 16.97
N ASN A 824 10.85 -24.04 16.81
CA ASN A 824 12.18 -23.44 16.74
C ASN A 824 12.93 -23.71 15.41
N GLU A 825 12.42 -24.60 14.57
CA GLU A 825 13.07 -25.07 13.34
C GLU A 825 12.29 -24.61 12.10
N ASP A 826 12.98 -24.03 11.11
CA ASP A 826 12.36 -23.53 9.87
C ASP A 826 12.19 -24.66 8.84
N VAL A 827 11.24 -25.55 9.12
CA VAL A 827 10.86 -26.69 8.24
C VAL A 827 10.45 -26.20 6.84
N ILE A 828 9.96 -24.95 6.73
CA ILE A 828 9.57 -24.35 5.46
C ILE A 828 10.80 -23.95 4.65
N ALA A 829 11.81 -23.32 5.25
CA ALA A 829 13.07 -22.99 4.57
C ALA A 829 13.85 -24.24 4.14
N GLU A 830 13.85 -25.32 4.95
CA GLU A 830 14.44 -26.60 4.56
C GLU A 830 13.75 -27.18 3.32
N ALA A 831 12.41 -27.25 3.33
CA ALA A 831 11.63 -27.69 2.17
C ALA A 831 11.88 -26.81 0.93
N ALA A 832 11.87 -25.48 1.11
CA ALA A 832 12.08 -24.49 0.06
C ALA A 832 13.49 -24.50 -0.56
N THR A 833 14.51 -24.98 0.16
CA THR A 833 15.90 -25.06 -0.33
C THR A 833 16.31 -26.47 -0.76
N SER A 834 15.42 -27.46 -0.60
CA SER A 834 15.65 -28.83 -1.05
C SER A 834 15.84 -28.91 -2.58
N PRO A 835 16.68 -29.84 -3.10
CA PRO A 835 16.87 -30.00 -4.55
C PRO A 835 15.57 -30.28 -5.33
N ALA A 836 14.58 -30.89 -4.66
CA ALA A 836 13.26 -31.19 -5.22
C ALA A 836 12.46 -29.92 -5.56
N SER A 837 12.74 -28.80 -4.90
CA SER A 837 12.01 -27.53 -5.09
C SER A 837 12.31 -26.81 -6.41
N THR A 838 13.41 -27.16 -7.09
CA THR A 838 13.79 -26.62 -8.39
C THR A 838 13.51 -27.57 -9.56
N VAL A 839 12.91 -28.73 -9.31
CA VAL A 839 12.65 -29.78 -10.34
C VAL A 839 11.56 -29.36 -11.32
N GLU A 840 10.54 -28.65 -10.83
CA GLU A 840 9.40 -28.20 -11.62
C GLU A 840 9.35 -26.66 -11.64
N GLU A 841 9.05 -26.08 -12.80
CA GLU A 841 8.86 -24.64 -12.92
C GLU A 841 7.50 -24.26 -12.31
N TYR A 842 7.49 -23.30 -11.38
CA TYR A 842 6.28 -22.92 -10.65
C TYR A 842 5.18 -22.40 -11.60
N ALA A 843 4.03 -23.06 -11.60
CA ALA A 843 2.95 -22.83 -12.57
C ALA A 843 2.41 -21.39 -12.51
N LEU A 844 2.22 -20.83 -11.30
CA LEU A 844 1.81 -19.44 -11.14
C LEU A 844 2.92 -18.44 -11.49
N GLY A 845 4.19 -18.83 -11.48
CA GLY A 845 5.30 -17.96 -11.87
C GLY A 845 5.17 -17.42 -13.30
N LYS A 846 4.64 -18.25 -14.21
CA LYS A 846 4.38 -17.89 -15.64
C LYS A 846 3.22 -16.93 -15.81
N LEU A 847 2.20 -17.09 -14.97
CA LEU A 847 0.97 -16.30 -14.99
C LEU A 847 1.04 -15.10 -14.02
N ARG A 848 2.16 -14.94 -13.30
CA ARG A 848 2.35 -13.86 -12.32
C ARG A 848 2.14 -12.53 -12.98
N MET A 849 1.35 -11.71 -12.33
CA MET A 849 1.03 -10.38 -12.79
C MET A 849 2.27 -9.49 -12.67
N GLY A 850 2.90 -9.21 -13.82
CA GLY A 850 3.99 -8.24 -13.92
C GLY A 850 3.52 -6.82 -13.62
N ALA A 851 4.45 -5.87 -13.45
CA ALA A 851 4.13 -4.51 -12.97
C ALA A 851 3.01 -3.80 -13.76
N MET A 852 2.96 -3.93 -15.08
CA MET A 852 1.90 -3.36 -15.91
C MET A 852 0.53 -4.01 -15.66
N GLY A 853 0.52 -5.33 -15.48
CA GLY A 853 -0.68 -6.05 -15.06
C GLY A 853 -1.13 -5.59 -13.67
N MET A 854 -0.21 -5.48 -12.71
CA MET A 854 -0.51 -4.99 -11.36
C MET A 854 -1.08 -3.56 -11.36
N ILE A 855 -0.65 -2.70 -12.29
CA ILE A 855 -1.23 -1.36 -12.49
C ILE A 855 -2.63 -1.46 -13.11
N LYS A 856 -2.84 -2.26 -14.15
CA LYS A 856 -4.17 -2.45 -14.78
C LYS A 856 -5.17 -3.03 -13.78
N PHE A 857 -4.75 -4.04 -13.02
CA PHE A 857 -5.52 -4.62 -11.92
C PHE A 857 -5.78 -3.59 -10.82
N GLY A 858 -4.76 -2.88 -10.34
CA GLY A 858 -4.93 -1.86 -9.30
C GLY A 858 -5.86 -0.71 -9.72
N ALA A 859 -5.79 -0.26 -10.97
CA ALA A 859 -6.68 0.76 -11.53
C ALA A 859 -8.11 0.23 -11.67
N ARG A 860 -8.30 -1.00 -12.14
CA ARG A 860 -9.62 -1.63 -12.24
C ARG A 860 -10.22 -1.94 -10.87
N PHE A 861 -9.40 -2.32 -9.91
CA PHE A 861 -9.77 -2.52 -8.52
C PHE A 861 -10.18 -1.20 -7.85
N ALA A 862 -9.43 -0.12 -8.06
CA ALA A 862 -9.81 1.22 -7.60
C ALA A 862 -11.11 1.72 -8.24
N TRP A 863 -11.36 1.37 -9.51
CA TRP A 863 -12.66 1.60 -10.16
C TRP A 863 -13.78 0.77 -9.50
N ASP A 864 -13.55 -0.52 -9.27
CA ASP A 864 -14.56 -1.35 -8.61
C ASP A 864 -14.83 -0.87 -7.16
N LEU A 865 -13.83 -0.34 -6.45
CA LEU A 865 -13.96 0.30 -5.12
C LEU A 865 -14.77 1.61 -5.15
N PHE A 866 -14.49 2.51 -6.08
CA PHE A 866 -15.09 3.86 -6.11
C PHE A 866 -16.52 3.86 -6.67
N TRP A 867 -16.88 2.90 -7.53
CA TRP A 867 -18.24 2.78 -8.07
C TRP A 867 -19.12 1.77 -7.31
N ASN A 868 -18.55 0.78 -6.61
CA ASN A 868 -19.30 -0.15 -5.76
C ASN A 868 -18.97 0.07 -4.27
N THR A 869 -19.30 1.26 -3.76
CA THR A 869 -19.03 1.67 -2.38
C THR A 869 -19.94 0.99 -1.35
N ALA A 870 -21.15 0.59 -1.76
CA ALA A 870 -22.09 -0.15 -0.93
C ALA A 870 -21.70 -1.64 -0.87
N VAL A 871 -20.99 -2.00 0.20
CA VAL A 871 -20.56 -3.37 0.49
C VAL A 871 -20.93 -3.77 1.90
N GLU A 872 -21.22 -5.06 2.08
CA GLU A 872 -21.70 -5.63 3.34
C GLU A 872 -21.03 -6.96 3.63
N THR A 873 -20.85 -7.24 4.92
CA THR A 873 -20.47 -8.56 5.44
C THR A 873 -21.73 -9.26 5.96
N ARG A 874 -22.04 -10.47 5.48
CA ARG A 874 -23.15 -11.30 5.98
C ARG A 874 -22.74 -12.77 6.05
N THR A 875 -23.41 -13.53 6.92
CA THR A 875 -23.20 -14.98 7.05
C THR A 875 -24.36 -15.74 6.43
N ILE A 876 -24.08 -16.91 5.83
CA ILE A 876 -25.03 -17.77 5.15
C ILE A 876 -25.02 -19.14 5.83
N CYS A 877 -26.20 -19.67 6.12
CA CYS A 877 -26.41 -21.09 6.40
C CYS A 877 -26.98 -21.76 5.15
N ILE A 878 -26.34 -22.84 4.68
CA ILE A 878 -26.81 -23.67 3.57
C ILE A 878 -27.06 -25.09 4.11
N PRO A 879 -28.32 -25.51 4.29
CA PRO A 879 -28.64 -26.83 4.83
C PRO A 879 -28.08 -27.98 4.00
N SER A 880 -27.86 -29.13 4.63
CA SER A 880 -27.37 -30.34 3.96
C SER A 880 -28.23 -30.75 2.75
N SER A 881 -29.55 -30.53 2.81
CA SER A 881 -30.50 -30.74 1.70
C SER A 881 -30.32 -29.75 0.53
N ALA A 882 -30.07 -28.48 0.83
CA ALA A 882 -29.79 -27.43 -0.16
C ALA A 882 -28.42 -27.67 -0.84
N MET A 883 -27.40 -28.03 -0.05
CA MET A 883 -26.08 -28.41 -0.59
C MET A 883 -26.18 -29.66 -1.50
N SER A 884 -26.95 -30.66 -1.10
CA SER A 884 -27.18 -31.88 -1.91
C SER A 884 -27.84 -31.55 -3.26
N ARG A 885 -28.78 -30.60 -3.29
CA ARG A 885 -29.40 -30.08 -4.52
C ARG A 885 -28.39 -29.34 -5.41
N LEU A 886 -27.55 -28.45 -4.85
CA LEU A 886 -26.47 -27.77 -5.60
C LEU A 886 -25.47 -28.75 -6.21
N TYR A 887 -25.04 -29.75 -5.43
CA TYR A 887 -24.11 -30.77 -5.89
C TYR A 887 -24.71 -31.63 -7.01
N SER A 888 -26.00 -31.98 -6.88
CA SER A 888 -26.75 -32.71 -7.91
C SER A 888 -26.90 -31.88 -9.20
N GLU A 889 -27.19 -30.58 -9.12
CA GLU A 889 -27.24 -29.67 -10.28
C GLU A 889 -25.88 -29.62 -11.01
N ALA A 890 -24.78 -29.54 -10.26
CA ALA A 890 -23.44 -29.58 -10.81
C ALA A 890 -23.15 -30.92 -11.53
N GLN A 891 -23.52 -32.06 -10.95
CA GLN A 891 -23.33 -33.37 -11.58
C GLN A 891 -24.18 -33.54 -12.85
N GLN A 892 -25.46 -33.15 -12.80
CA GLN A 892 -26.38 -33.31 -13.93
C GLN A 892 -25.94 -32.55 -15.19
N SER A 893 -25.19 -31.45 -15.04
CA SER A 893 -24.67 -30.67 -16.16
C SER A 893 -23.74 -31.45 -17.10
N PHE A 894 -23.15 -32.57 -16.66
CA PHE A 894 -22.32 -33.44 -17.51
C PHE A 894 -23.11 -34.54 -18.23
N THR A 895 -24.24 -34.99 -17.67
CA THR A 895 -25.10 -36.00 -18.32
C THR A 895 -25.79 -35.48 -19.58
N THR A 896 -26.14 -34.20 -19.64
CA THR A 896 -26.84 -33.61 -20.80
C THR A 896 -25.95 -33.46 -22.05
N SER A 897 -24.62 -33.48 -21.88
CA SER A 897 -23.66 -33.36 -22.99
C SER A 897 -23.09 -34.71 -23.47
N ALA A 898 -23.37 -35.82 -22.77
CA ALA A 898 -22.75 -37.13 -23.02
C ALA A 898 -23.60 -38.09 -23.89
N ALA A 899 -24.60 -37.58 -24.61
CA ALA A 899 -25.46 -38.37 -25.49
C ALA A 899 -24.75 -38.78 -26.80
N GLY A 900 -23.74 -39.66 -26.74
CA GLY A 900 -23.16 -40.23 -27.97
C GLY A 900 -21.89 -41.09 -27.89
N THR A 901 -21.13 -41.16 -26.79
CA THR A 901 -19.87 -41.93 -26.74
C THR A 901 -19.68 -42.77 -25.47
N ALA A 902 -18.83 -43.79 -25.58
CA ALA A 902 -18.81 -44.95 -24.68
C ALA A 902 -18.17 -44.69 -23.29
N LYS A 903 -18.76 -45.35 -22.28
CA LYS A 903 -18.48 -45.27 -20.83
C LYS A 903 -18.64 -43.86 -20.23
N PRO A 904 -19.59 -43.64 -19.30
CA PRO A 904 -19.76 -42.33 -18.68
C PRO A 904 -18.53 -41.98 -17.83
N PHE A 905 -17.74 -41.01 -18.29
CA PHE A 905 -16.75 -40.33 -17.46
C PHE A 905 -17.49 -39.33 -16.57
N THR A 906 -17.65 -39.66 -15.30
CA THR A 906 -18.16 -38.74 -14.28
C THR A 906 -16.98 -37.96 -13.67
N PRO A 907 -16.76 -36.69 -14.06
CA PRO A 907 -15.69 -35.90 -13.47
C PRO A 907 -15.93 -35.69 -11.97
N PHE A 908 -14.95 -36.01 -11.14
CA PHE A 908 -15.05 -35.80 -9.70
C PHE A 908 -14.71 -34.36 -9.33
N PHE A 909 -15.58 -33.72 -8.56
CA PHE A 909 -15.35 -32.43 -7.90
C PHE A 909 -15.98 -32.44 -6.50
N SER A 910 -15.52 -31.55 -5.62
CA SER A 910 -15.98 -31.49 -4.22
C SER A 910 -17.11 -30.49 -4.00
N GLU A 911 -17.83 -30.59 -2.89
CA GLU A 911 -18.80 -29.57 -2.46
C GLU A 911 -18.15 -28.17 -2.37
N GLY A 912 -16.89 -28.09 -1.96
CA GLY A 912 -16.11 -26.85 -1.96
C GLY A 912 -15.88 -26.26 -3.35
N ASP A 913 -15.65 -27.10 -4.37
CA ASP A 913 -15.55 -26.69 -5.76
C ASP A 913 -16.90 -26.17 -6.30
N VAL A 914 -18.01 -26.83 -5.93
CA VAL A 914 -19.39 -26.42 -6.28
C VAL A 914 -19.75 -25.08 -5.66
N LEU A 915 -19.48 -24.88 -4.36
CA LEU A 915 -19.73 -23.62 -3.67
C LEU A 915 -18.84 -22.49 -4.22
N THR A 916 -17.58 -22.78 -4.57
CA THR A 916 -16.70 -21.80 -5.24
C THR A 916 -17.33 -21.31 -6.55
N ALA A 917 -17.77 -22.23 -7.41
CA ALA A 917 -18.44 -21.91 -8.67
C ALA A 917 -19.78 -21.17 -8.45
N PHE A 918 -20.55 -21.54 -7.42
CA PHE A 918 -21.82 -20.90 -7.09
C PHE A 918 -21.62 -19.43 -6.70
N PHE A 919 -20.72 -19.13 -5.75
CA PHE A 919 -20.47 -17.76 -5.34
C PHE A 919 -19.82 -16.93 -6.44
N ALA A 920 -18.89 -17.52 -7.20
CA ALA A 920 -18.31 -16.88 -8.38
C ALA A 920 -19.40 -16.45 -9.37
N ARG A 921 -20.41 -17.29 -9.62
CA ARG A 921 -21.57 -16.94 -10.47
C ARG A 921 -22.34 -15.75 -9.96
N GLN A 922 -22.61 -15.67 -8.66
CA GLN A 922 -23.37 -14.54 -8.11
C GLN A 922 -22.59 -13.23 -8.18
N VAL A 923 -21.28 -13.26 -7.85
CA VAL A 923 -20.41 -12.09 -7.98
C VAL A 923 -20.32 -11.63 -9.44
N VAL A 924 -19.97 -12.51 -10.38
CA VAL A 924 -19.86 -12.16 -11.81
C VAL A 924 -21.19 -11.67 -12.39
N SER A 925 -22.32 -12.28 -12.01
CA SER A 925 -23.66 -11.91 -12.49
C SER A 925 -24.24 -10.68 -11.79
N SER A 926 -23.58 -10.13 -10.78
CA SER A 926 -23.93 -8.84 -10.15
C SER A 926 -23.30 -7.63 -10.87
N LEU A 927 -22.29 -7.88 -11.71
CA LEU A 927 -21.56 -6.81 -12.40
C LEU A 927 -22.37 -6.23 -13.57
N PRO A 928 -22.29 -4.92 -13.85
CA PRO A 928 -22.91 -4.31 -15.03
C PRO A 928 -22.45 -4.92 -16.36
N GLN A 929 -21.21 -5.44 -16.39
CA GLN A 929 -20.66 -6.25 -17.47
C GLN A 929 -19.95 -7.45 -16.84
N PRO A 930 -20.34 -8.70 -17.18
CA PRO A 930 -19.65 -9.90 -16.74
C PRO A 930 -18.17 -9.87 -17.14
N ARG A 931 -17.31 -10.35 -16.24
CA ARG A 931 -15.86 -10.46 -16.44
C ARG A 931 -15.37 -11.83 -15.96
N ALA A 932 -14.21 -12.24 -16.44
CA ALA A 932 -13.49 -13.36 -15.86
C ALA A 932 -13.23 -13.11 -14.35
N VAL A 933 -13.07 -14.18 -13.60
CA VAL A 933 -12.79 -14.16 -12.16
C VAL A 933 -11.54 -15.00 -11.88
N THR A 934 -10.66 -14.45 -11.05
CA THR A 934 -9.52 -15.18 -10.48
C THR A 934 -9.86 -15.50 -9.04
N ILE A 935 -10.09 -16.78 -8.75
CA ILE A 935 -10.30 -17.26 -7.39
C ILE A 935 -8.93 -17.48 -6.76
N LEU A 936 -8.63 -16.77 -5.67
CA LEU A 936 -7.38 -16.90 -4.93
C LEU A 936 -7.61 -17.78 -3.69
N HIS A 937 -7.18 -19.03 -3.76
CA HIS A 937 -7.32 -20.03 -2.70
C HIS A 937 -6.11 -20.06 -1.76
N ALA A 938 -6.38 -20.23 -0.46
CA ALA A 938 -5.37 -20.57 0.53
C ALA A 938 -5.13 -22.10 0.57
N LEU A 939 -4.08 -22.58 -0.12
CA LEU A 939 -3.73 -23.99 -0.19
C LEU A 939 -2.85 -24.39 0.99
N ASN A 940 -3.30 -25.35 1.80
CA ASN A 940 -2.54 -25.87 2.94
C ASN A 940 -1.42 -26.84 2.48
N ALA A 941 -0.17 -26.47 2.76
CA ALA A 941 1.02 -27.25 2.36
C ALA A 941 1.38 -28.40 3.32
N ARG A 942 0.90 -28.42 4.58
CA ARG A 942 1.16 -29.51 5.55
C ARG A 942 0.81 -30.89 4.99
N PHE A 943 -0.32 -30.97 4.28
CA PHE A 943 -0.81 -32.21 3.66
C PHE A 943 -0.13 -32.55 2.32
N ARG A 944 0.90 -31.81 1.90
CA ARG A 944 1.61 -31.99 0.64
C ARG A 944 3.08 -32.38 0.87
N LEU A 945 3.74 -31.81 1.88
CA LEU A 945 5.12 -32.10 2.25
C LEU A 945 5.26 -33.43 3.04
N PRO A 946 6.06 -34.43 2.58
CA PRO A 946 6.22 -35.72 3.25
C PRO A 946 6.72 -35.62 4.69
N ALA A 947 7.67 -34.72 4.96
CA ALA A 947 8.28 -34.54 6.28
C ALA A 947 7.23 -34.27 7.40
N LEU A 948 6.15 -33.56 7.07
CA LEU A 948 5.07 -33.22 8.01
C LEU A 948 3.92 -34.24 7.99
N LYS A 949 3.71 -34.95 6.86
CA LYS A 949 2.71 -36.05 6.80
C LYS A 949 3.04 -37.21 7.74
N SER A 950 4.32 -37.45 8.00
CA SER A 950 4.82 -38.58 8.81
C SER A 950 5.10 -38.24 10.27
N SER A 951 4.95 -36.98 10.69
CA SER A 951 5.23 -36.56 12.06
C SER A 951 4.10 -36.89 13.02
N THR A 952 4.43 -37.24 14.27
CA THR A 952 3.46 -37.55 15.35
C THR A 952 3.03 -36.33 16.16
N GLY A 953 3.56 -35.14 15.86
CA GLY A 953 3.22 -33.87 16.52
C GLY A 953 2.41 -32.92 15.64
N VAL A 954 2.18 -31.69 16.12
CA VAL A 954 1.36 -30.68 15.45
C VAL A 954 2.15 -29.42 15.07
N TYR A 955 2.01 -28.97 13.83
CA TYR A 955 2.61 -27.72 13.33
C TYR A 955 1.58 -26.59 13.38
N ILE A 956 1.67 -25.73 14.41
CA ILE A 956 0.66 -24.71 14.73
C ILE A 956 0.79 -23.41 13.92
N GLN A 957 1.98 -23.12 13.39
CA GLN A 957 2.32 -21.86 12.71
C GLN A 957 1.72 -21.82 11.29
N ASN A 958 1.76 -20.68 10.61
CA ASN A 958 1.13 -20.51 9.30
C ASN A 958 1.80 -21.40 8.23
N MET A 959 1.01 -22.16 7.48
CA MET A 959 1.50 -22.99 6.37
C MET A 959 0.51 -23.08 5.21
N ALA A 960 0.05 -21.92 4.75
CA ALA A 960 -0.74 -21.74 3.54
C ALA A 960 0.11 -21.12 2.42
N VAL A 961 -0.06 -21.62 1.20
CA VAL A 961 0.49 -21.04 -0.04
C VAL A 961 -0.66 -20.61 -0.95
N ALA A 962 -0.42 -19.65 -1.83
CA ALA A 962 -1.43 -19.19 -2.80
C ALA A 962 -1.62 -20.22 -3.93
N ALA A 963 -2.87 -20.49 -4.30
CA ALA A 963 -3.22 -21.18 -5.53
C ALA A 963 -4.36 -20.42 -6.24
N CYS A 964 -4.30 -20.26 -7.55
CA CYS A 964 -5.29 -19.50 -8.32
C CYS A 964 -6.10 -20.40 -9.25
N ALA A 965 -7.42 -20.21 -9.31
CA ALA A 965 -8.27 -20.75 -10.38
C ALA A 965 -8.76 -19.62 -11.30
N TYR A 966 -8.70 -19.85 -12.61
CA TYR A 966 -9.03 -18.85 -13.63
C TYR A 966 -10.30 -19.27 -14.36
N LEU A 967 -11.39 -18.54 -14.14
CA LEU A 967 -12.69 -18.88 -14.69
C LEU A 967 -13.18 -17.73 -15.58
N SER A 968 -13.51 -18.02 -16.86
CA SER A 968 -14.06 -17.01 -17.76
C SER A 968 -15.48 -16.62 -17.37
N ALA A 969 -15.94 -15.44 -17.82
CA ALA A 969 -17.31 -14.97 -17.57
C ALA A 969 -18.34 -16.01 -18.03
N ASP A 970 -18.22 -16.46 -19.28
CA ASP A 970 -19.13 -17.42 -19.92
C ASP A 970 -19.17 -18.77 -19.19
N LEU A 971 -18.01 -19.27 -18.72
CA LEU A 971 -17.91 -20.53 -17.99
C LEU A 971 -18.67 -20.46 -16.65
N VAL A 972 -18.53 -19.35 -15.94
CA VAL A 972 -19.13 -19.12 -14.62
C VAL A 972 -20.63 -18.84 -14.72
N GLN A 973 -21.06 -18.14 -15.78
CA GLN A 973 -22.47 -17.88 -16.08
C GLN A 973 -23.19 -19.10 -16.70
N GLY A 974 -22.44 -20.04 -17.28
CA GLY A 974 -22.94 -21.33 -17.75
C GLY A 974 -23.25 -22.33 -16.62
N PRO A 975 -23.45 -23.63 -16.94
CA PRO A 975 -23.79 -24.67 -15.96
C PRO A 975 -22.76 -24.83 -14.82
N LEU A 976 -23.21 -25.30 -13.65
CA LEU A 976 -22.40 -25.25 -12.42
C LEU A 976 -21.21 -26.23 -12.41
N GLY A 977 -21.38 -27.40 -13.02
CA GLY A 977 -20.36 -28.45 -13.07
C GLY A 977 -19.08 -28.04 -13.81
N PRO A 978 -19.14 -27.51 -15.04
CA PRO A 978 -17.95 -27.05 -15.77
C PRO A 978 -17.08 -26.04 -14.99
N ALA A 979 -17.68 -25.05 -14.34
CA ALA A 979 -16.95 -24.07 -13.52
C ALA A 979 -16.32 -24.72 -12.27
N ALA A 980 -17.04 -25.61 -11.58
CA ALA A 980 -16.51 -26.37 -10.44
C ALA A 980 -15.36 -27.30 -10.84
N LEU A 981 -15.47 -27.95 -12.01
CA LEU A 981 -14.43 -28.82 -12.55
C LEU A 981 -13.17 -28.04 -12.96
N GLN A 982 -13.33 -26.86 -13.59
CA GLN A 982 -12.20 -26.00 -13.93
C GLN A 982 -11.48 -25.47 -12.68
N ASN A 983 -12.23 -25.02 -11.66
CA ASN A 983 -11.67 -24.62 -10.36
C ASN A 983 -10.79 -25.74 -9.79
N ARG A 984 -11.34 -26.96 -9.77
CA ARG A 984 -10.63 -28.14 -9.29
C ARG A 984 -9.41 -28.48 -10.12
N ALA A 985 -9.49 -28.40 -11.45
CA ALA A 985 -8.38 -28.73 -12.33
C ALA A 985 -7.17 -27.83 -12.05
N ASN A 986 -7.38 -26.51 -11.98
CA ASN A 986 -6.31 -25.56 -11.63
C ASN A 986 -5.78 -25.78 -10.21
N LEU A 987 -6.65 -26.09 -9.24
CA LEU A 987 -6.20 -26.41 -7.87
C LEU A 987 -5.37 -27.70 -7.79
N LEU A 988 -5.72 -28.75 -8.55
CA LEU A 988 -4.97 -30.01 -8.53
C LEU A 988 -3.60 -29.87 -9.19
N GLU A 989 -3.51 -29.10 -10.28
CA GLU A 989 -2.26 -28.74 -10.95
C GLU A 989 -1.27 -28.09 -9.98
N GLN A 990 -1.71 -27.07 -9.23
CA GLN A 990 -0.84 -26.32 -8.30
C GLN A 990 -0.60 -27.01 -6.96
N ALA A 991 -1.35 -28.06 -6.63
CA ALA A 991 -1.27 -28.71 -5.34
C ALA A 991 -0.45 -30.01 -5.33
N THR A 992 0.31 -30.30 -6.39
CA THR A 992 1.32 -31.37 -6.35
C THR A 992 2.40 -31.03 -5.32
N GLU A 993 3.13 -32.04 -4.84
CA GLU A 993 4.26 -31.82 -3.93
C GLU A 993 5.32 -30.91 -4.56
N HIS A 994 5.68 -31.17 -5.82
CA HIS A 994 6.66 -30.38 -6.56
C HIS A 994 6.21 -28.93 -6.80
N GLN A 995 4.95 -28.68 -7.16
CA GLN A 995 4.43 -27.30 -7.31
C GLN A 995 4.38 -26.55 -5.98
N VAL A 996 4.04 -27.21 -4.87
CA VAL A 996 4.11 -26.61 -3.53
C VAL A 996 5.56 -26.31 -3.13
N LEU A 997 6.51 -27.21 -3.40
CA LEU A 997 7.93 -26.96 -3.15
C LEU A 997 8.47 -25.81 -4.01
N ALA A 998 8.09 -25.73 -5.29
CA ALA A 998 8.46 -24.64 -6.19
C ALA A 998 7.86 -23.29 -5.74
N ALA A 999 6.61 -23.29 -5.25
CA ALA A 999 5.99 -22.13 -4.62
C ALA A 999 6.81 -21.68 -3.39
N LEU A 1000 7.16 -22.60 -2.49
CA LEU A 1000 7.92 -22.30 -1.28
C LEU A 1000 9.33 -21.80 -1.61
N HIS A 1001 10.03 -22.39 -2.59
CA HIS A 1001 11.32 -21.91 -3.09
C HIS A 1001 11.24 -20.45 -3.57
N GLU A 1002 10.23 -20.12 -4.38
CA GLU A 1002 10.10 -18.77 -4.91
C GLU A 1002 9.65 -17.73 -3.85
N LEU A 1003 8.79 -18.14 -2.92
CA LEU A 1003 8.44 -17.33 -1.74
C LEU A 1003 9.67 -17.10 -0.86
N HIS A 1004 10.53 -18.12 -0.69
CA HIS A 1004 11.79 -18.01 0.03
C HIS A 1004 12.77 -17.06 -0.67
N GLU A 1005 12.97 -17.20 -1.99
CA GLU A 1005 13.77 -16.25 -2.77
C GLU A 1005 13.27 -14.81 -2.65
N GLN A 1006 11.95 -14.58 -2.71
CA GLN A 1006 11.36 -13.25 -2.54
C GLN A 1006 11.60 -12.70 -1.13
N HIS A 1007 11.41 -13.53 -0.10
CA HIS A 1007 11.67 -13.16 1.29
C HIS A 1007 13.15 -12.84 1.54
N GLN A 1008 14.09 -13.62 1.00
CA GLN A 1008 15.52 -13.33 1.11
C GLN A 1008 15.91 -12.03 0.39
N LYS A 1009 15.31 -11.74 -0.77
CA LYS A 1009 15.56 -10.49 -1.53
C LYS A 1009 14.96 -9.25 -0.86
N LYS A 1010 13.82 -9.39 -0.18
CA LYS A 1010 13.10 -8.29 0.50
C LYS A 1010 12.41 -8.79 1.79
N PRO A 1011 13.14 -8.98 2.90
CA PRO A 1011 12.56 -9.41 4.17
C PRO A 1011 11.45 -8.46 4.64
N GLY A 1012 10.33 -9.01 5.13
CA GLY A 1012 9.19 -8.23 5.63
C GLY A 1012 8.33 -7.52 4.56
N VAL A 1013 8.53 -7.81 3.28
CA VAL A 1013 7.64 -7.37 2.18
C VAL A 1013 6.78 -8.56 1.73
N ASP A 1014 5.49 -8.32 1.50
CA ASP A 1014 4.60 -9.36 0.98
C ASP A 1014 5.06 -9.86 -0.40
N PRO A 1015 5.10 -11.19 -0.62
CA PRO A 1015 5.46 -11.77 -1.90
C PRO A 1015 4.37 -11.47 -2.96
N ASN A 1016 4.77 -11.35 -4.23
CA ASN A 1016 3.80 -11.16 -5.30
C ASN A 1016 3.10 -12.49 -5.63
N ILE A 1017 1.91 -12.70 -5.07
CA ILE A 1017 1.07 -13.88 -5.30
C ILE A 1017 0.00 -13.67 -6.38
N LEU A 1018 -0.24 -12.44 -6.84
CA LEU A 1018 -1.27 -12.15 -7.83
C LEU A 1018 -0.82 -12.59 -9.23
N SER A 1019 -1.67 -13.38 -9.86
CA SER A 1019 -1.45 -14.05 -11.14
C SER A 1019 -2.77 -14.07 -11.93
N GLY A 1020 -2.73 -14.14 -13.26
CA GLY A 1020 -3.91 -14.16 -14.14
C GLY A 1020 -4.22 -12.83 -14.86
N ASP A 1021 -5.40 -12.75 -15.48
CA ASP A 1021 -5.86 -11.58 -16.25
C ASP A 1021 -6.02 -10.33 -15.35
N PRO A 1022 -5.31 -9.23 -15.60
CA PRO A 1022 -5.46 -7.98 -14.86
C PRO A 1022 -6.84 -7.32 -14.92
N ASN A 1023 -7.74 -7.72 -15.82
CA ASN A 1023 -9.13 -7.25 -15.85
C ASN A 1023 -10.07 -8.14 -15.03
N ALA A 1024 -9.63 -9.34 -14.63
CA ALA A 1024 -10.45 -10.28 -13.89
C ALA A 1024 -10.81 -9.73 -12.50
N VAL A 1025 -11.97 -10.15 -12.03
CA VAL A 1025 -12.41 -9.92 -10.65
C VAL A 1025 -11.55 -10.79 -9.74
N LEU A 1026 -10.86 -10.21 -8.77
CA LEU A 1026 -10.22 -11.00 -7.72
C LEU A 1026 -11.26 -11.41 -6.69
N MET A 1027 -11.26 -12.70 -6.33
CA MET A 1027 -12.17 -13.29 -5.36
C MET A 1027 -11.38 -14.20 -4.41
N PRO A 1028 -10.86 -13.69 -3.29
CA PRO A 1028 -10.16 -14.50 -2.30
C PRO A 1028 -11.12 -15.50 -1.66
N PHE A 1029 -10.73 -16.76 -1.60
CA PHE A 1029 -11.56 -17.87 -1.15
C PHE A 1029 -10.79 -18.73 -0.15
N THR A 1030 -11.30 -18.86 1.07
CA THR A 1030 -10.70 -19.73 2.09
C THR A 1030 -11.70 -20.77 2.55
N ASN A 1031 -11.24 -22.03 2.63
CA ASN A 1031 -12.06 -23.19 2.92
C ASN A 1031 -11.54 -23.91 4.16
N TRP A 1032 -12.31 -23.79 5.25
CA TRP A 1032 -11.97 -24.32 6.56
C TRP A 1032 -12.61 -25.69 6.83
N THR A 1033 -13.36 -26.28 5.88
CA THR A 1033 -14.04 -27.58 6.07
C THR A 1033 -13.07 -28.69 6.49
N ARG A 1034 -11.80 -28.66 6.04
CA ARG A 1034 -10.77 -29.63 6.49
C ARG A 1034 -10.31 -29.46 7.93
N ALA A 1035 -10.45 -28.26 8.51
CA ALA A 1035 -10.19 -28.03 9.93
C ALA A 1035 -11.32 -28.54 10.82
N ASN A 1036 -12.50 -28.84 10.25
CA ASN A 1036 -13.58 -29.59 10.90
C ASN A 1036 -13.83 -29.17 12.36
N LEU A 1037 -13.95 -27.85 12.56
CA LEU A 1037 -13.83 -27.23 13.89
C LEU A 1037 -14.95 -27.66 14.85
N PHE A 1038 -16.13 -27.97 14.33
CA PHE A 1038 -17.27 -28.47 15.10
C PHE A 1038 -17.00 -29.83 15.76
N GLU A 1039 -16.34 -30.76 15.07
CA GLU A 1039 -15.89 -32.04 15.65
C GLU A 1039 -14.56 -31.93 16.42
N ALA A 1040 -13.87 -30.78 16.33
CA ALA A 1040 -12.59 -30.55 17.01
C ALA A 1040 -12.74 -29.98 18.42
N VAL A 1041 -13.92 -29.46 18.76
CA VAL A 1041 -14.26 -28.81 20.03
C VAL A 1041 -15.17 -29.71 20.84
N ASP A 1042 -14.66 -30.19 21.97
CA ASP A 1042 -15.43 -30.86 23.02
C ASP A 1042 -15.15 -30.14 24.35
N PHE A 1043 -16.08 -29.29 24.79
CA PHE A 1043 -16.03 -28.62 26.09
C PHE A 1043 -17.04 -29.21 27.08
N SER A 1044 -17.49 -30.46 26.85
CA SER A 1044 -18.41 -31.16 27.76
C SER A 1044 -17.96 -31.25 29.23
N PRO A 1045 -16.65 -31.30 29.59
CA PRO A 1045 -16.26 -31.31 31.00
C PRO A 1045 -16.49 -29.97 31.73
N ALA A 1046 -16.67 -28.85 30.99
CA ALA A 1046 -16.91 -27.53 31.58
C ALA A 1046 -18.40 -27.21 31.81
N ILE A 1047 -19.34 -28.12 31.50
CA ILE A 1047 -20.77 -27.80 31.63
C ILE A 1047 -21.16 -27.63 33.10
N VAL A 1048 -21.76 -26.48 33.41
CA VAL A 1048 -22.41 -26.17 34.68
C VAL A 1048 -23.90 -26.48 34.62
N GLU A 1049 -24.56 -26.08 33.52
CA GLU A 1049 -26.00 -26.21 33.33
C GLU A 1049 -26.34 -26.43 31.84
N SER A 1050 -27.36 -27.25 31.57
CA SER A 1050 -27.86 -27.55 30.23
C SER A 1050 -28.75 -26.43 29.74
N GLY A 1051 -28.36 -25.75 28.65
CA GLY A 1051 -29.13 -24.63 28.10
C GLY A 1051 -30.36 -25.05 27.26
N GLU A 1052 -30.32 -26.26 26.70
CA GLU A 1052 -31.43 -26.89 25.98
C GLU A 1052 -31.98 -28.11 26.74
N SER A 1053 -33.26 -28.46 26.54
CA SER A 1053 -33.79 -29.73 27.03
C SER A 1053 -33.37 -30.89 26.11
N GLU A 1054 -33.32 -32.12 26.63
CA GLU A 1054 -33.00 -33.31 25.82
C GLU A 1054 -33.93 -33.50 24.60
N GLU A 1055 -35.15 -32.95 24.67
CA GLU A 1055 -36.18 -33.06 23.65
C GLU A 1055 -36.00 -32.07 22.49
N THR A 1056 -35.37 -30.91 22.73
CA THR A 1056 -35.12 -29.87 21.71
C THR A 1056 -33.66 -29.82 21.24
N ARG A 1057 -32.75 -30.45 21.98
CA ARG A 1057 -31.31 -30.44 21.72
C ARG A 1057 -30.95 -31.04 20.36
N SER A 1058 -30.21 -30.27 19.57
CA SER A 1058 -29.77 -30.65 18.21
C SER A 1058 -28.32 -31.15 18.12
N SER A 1059 -27.50 -30.87 19.14
CA SER A 1059 -26.07 -31.18 19.19
C SER A 1059 -25.67 -31.73 20.57
N PRO A 1060 -24.65 -32.62 20.68
CA PRO A 1060 -24.24 -33.19 21.96
C PRO A 1060 -23.84 -32.12 23.00
N PRO A 1061 -24.02 -32.37 24.31
CA PRO A 1061 -23.64 -31.41 25.36
C PRO A 1061 -22.19 -30.94 25.26
N GLY A 1062 -21.98 -29.63 25.42
CA GLY A 1062 -20.65 -29.01 25.40
C GLY A 1062 -19.98 -28.96 24.03
N THR A 1063 -20.72 -29.25 22.95
CA THR A 1063 -20.25 -29.06 21.58
C THR A 1063 -20.66 -27.69 21.03
N MET A 1064 -19.86 -27.19 20.09
CA MET A 1064 -20.09 -25.90 19.45
C MET A 1064 -21.22 -26.01 18.42
N VAL A 1065 -22.22 -25.12 18.49
CA VAL A 1065 -23.36 -25.10 17.54
C VAL A 1065 -23.18 -24.11 16.40
N TYR A 1066 -22.33 -23.09 16.58
CA TYR A 1066 -22.01 -22.09 15.55
C TYR A 1066 -20.67 -21.41 15.87
N HIS A 1067 -19.96 -20.94 14.84
CA HIS A 1067 -18.85 -20.01 15.02
C HIS A 1067 -18.71 -19.03 13.87
N HIS A 1068 -17.99 -17.93 14.12
CA HIS A 1068 -17.53 -17.02 13.08
C HIS A 1068 -16.18 -16.43 13.41
N ALA A 1069 -15.43 -16.04 12.38
CA ALA A 1069 -14.21 -15.27 12.54
C ALA A 1069 -14.32 -13.91 11.83
N ALA A 1070 -13.64 -12.91 12.39
CA ALA A 1070 -13.46 -11.59 11.80
C ALA A 1070 -12.05 -11.06 12.10
N SER A 1071 -11.81 -9.80 11.77
CA SER A 1071 -10.62 -9.05 12.18
C SER A 1071 -11.04 -7.95 13.16
N MET A 1072 -10.22 -7.68 14.19
CA MET A 1072 -10.44 -6.56 15.13
C MET A 1072 -10.57 -5.20 14.42
N GLN A 1073 -9.98 -5.09 13.23
CA GLN A 1073 -10.10 -3.92 12.35
C GLN A 1073 -10.60 -4.34 10.97
N SER A 1074 -11.61 -3.63 10.47
CA SER A 1074 -12.16 -3.81 9.12
C SER A 1074 -11.17 -3.30 8.07
N ASN A 1075 -10.85 -4.14 7.08
CA ASN A 1075 -10.05 -3.73 5.93
C ASN A 1075 -10.97 -3.20 4.82
N SER A 1076 -11.06 -1.88 4.66
CA SER A 1076 -11.89 -1.19 3.65
C SER A 1076 -11.49 -1.52 2.21
N ALA A 1077 -10.30 -2.09 1.97
CA ALA A 1077 -9.82 -2.56 0.69
C ALA A 1077 -9.99 -4.09 0.47
N ALA A 1078 -10.52 -4.85 1.43
CA ALA A 1078 -10.95 -6.23 1.17
C ALA A 1078 -12.23 -6.20 0.31
N ARG A 1079 -12.31 -7.03 -0.73
CA ARG A 1079 -13.50 -7.16 -1.60
C ARG A 1079 -13.66 -8.59 -2.07
N ASN A 1080 -14.92 -9.01 -2.23
CA ASN A 1080 -15.30 -10.32 -2.77
C ASN A 1080 -14.66 -11.50 -2.04
N VAL A 1081 -14.46 -11.40 -0.72
CA VAL A 1081 -13.83 -12.46 0.05
C VAL A 1081 -14.89 -13.45 0.52
N ILE A 1082 -14.69 -14.75 0.28
CA ILE A 1082 -15.55 -15.82 0.78
C ILE A 1082 -14.78 -16.66 1.81
N VAL A 1083 -15.35 -16.78 3.00
CA VAL A 1083 -14.85 -17.62 4.09
C VAL A 1083 -15.84 -18.77 4.30
N MET A 1084 -15.51 -19.97 3.84
CA MET A 1084 -16.28 -21.17 4.14
C MET A 1084 -15.81 -21.74 5.48
N LEU A 1085 -16.62 -21.53 6.52
CA LEU A 1085 -16.30 -21.83 7.92
C LEU A 1085 -16.27 -23.34 8.20
N GLY A 1086 -17.12 -24.12 7.52
CA GLY A 1086 -17.15 -25.57 7.63
C GLY A 1086 -18.55 -26.15 7.53
N LYS A 1087 -18.68 -27.39 7.99
CA LYS A 1087 -19.96 -28.06 8.27
C LYS A 1087 -20.19 -28.06 9.78
N ASP A 1088 -21.40 -27.76 10.22
CA ASP A 1088 -21.82 -28.07 11.59
C ASP A 1088 -22.10 -29.57 11.76
N LEU A 1089 -22.41 -30.00 12.99
CA LEU A 1089 -22.69 -31.41 13.32
C LEU A 1089 -23.95 -31.96 12.61
N ALA A 1090 -24.86 -31.08 12.15
CA ALA A 1090 -26.01 -31.43 11.31
C ALA A 1090 -25.69 -31.41 9.80
N SER A 1091 -24.41 -31.24 9.44
CA SER A 1091 -23.89 -31.13 8.07
C SER A 1091 -24.38 -29.92 7.27
N ASN A 1092 -24.86 -28.85 7.93
CA ASN A 1092 -25.13 -27.58 7.25
C ASN A 1092 -23.83 -26.82 7.01
N TYR A 1093 -23.72 -26.19 5.84
CA TYR A 1093 -22.58 -25.37 5.47
C TYR A 1093 -22.73 -23.93 5.97
N TRP A 1094 -21.70 -23.45 6.67
CA TRP A 1094 -21.58 -22.08 7.11
C TRP A 1094 -20.58 -21.30 6.24
N VAL A 1095 -21.02 -20.17 5.68
CA VAL A 1095 -20.20 -19.35 4.78
C VAL A 1095 -20.38 -17.86 5.10
N THR A 1096 -19.29 -17.13 5.36
CA THR A 1096 -19.33 -15.66 5.48
C THR A 1096 -18.85 -15.04 4.17
N GLY A 1097 -19.67 -14.17 3.59
CA GLY A 1097 -19.27 -13.26 2.53
C GLY A 1097 -18.78 -11.96 3.16
N VAL A 1098 -17.53 -11.58 2.90
CA VAL A 1098 -16.89 -10.40 3.50
C VAL A 1098 -16.71 -9.33 2.43
N GLN A 1099 -17.27 -8.14 2.70
CA GLN A 1099 -17.22 -6.98 1.80
C GLN A 1099 -17.69 -7.31 0.36
N LEU A 1100 -18.83 -8.00 0.26
CA LEU A 1100 -19.55 -8.24 -1.00
C LEU A 1100 -20.48 -7.05 -1.31
N THR A 1101 -20.68 -6.74 -2.58
CA THR A 1101 -21.58 -5.65 -2.99
C THR A 1101 -23.04 -6.00 -2.68
N THR A 1102 -23.87 -4.98 -2.43
CA THR A 1102 -25.33 -5.18 -2.26
C THR A 1102 -25.98 -5.87 -3.46
N ALA A 1103 -25.47 -5.61 -4.67
CA ALA A 1103 -25.88 -6.30 -5.89
C ALA A 1103 -25.50 -7.81 -5.88
N ALA A 1104 -24.32 -8.17 -5.36
CA ALA A 1104 -23.93 -9.56 -5.19
C ALA A 1104 -24.77 -10.26 -4.13
N TRP A 1105 -25.08 -9.58 -3.01
CA TRP A 1105 -26.00 -10.10 -1.98
C TRP A 1105 -27.39 -10.38 -2.55
N ALA A 1106 -27.97 -9.44 -3.31
CA ALA A 1106 -29.26 -9.67 -3.97
C ALA A 1106 -29.22 -10.86 -4.93
N LYS A 1107 -28.11 -11.13 -5.63
CA LYS A 1107 -27.95 -12.32 -6.47
C LYS A 1107 -27.86 -13.61 -5.64
N ILE A 1108 -27.12 -13.59 -4.52
CA ILE A 1108 -27.00 -14.70 -3.58
C ILE A 1108 -28.37 -15.05 -2.98
N GLU A 1109 -29.10 -14.08 -2.43
CA GLU A 1109 -30.41 -14.31 -1.80
C GLU A 1109 -31.43 -14.91 -2.77
N ASN A 1110 -31.52 -14.36 -3.99
CA ASN A 1110 -32.38 -14.91 -5.03
C ASN A 1110 -31.96 -16.34 -5.44
N ALA A 1111 -30.66 -16.63 -5.51
CA ALA A 1111 -30.16 -17.95 -5.86
C ALA A 1111 -30.39 -18.99 -4.75
N LEU A 1112 -30.31 -18.59 -3.48
CA LEU A 1112 -30.64 -19.44 -2.33
C LEU A 1112 -32.15 -19.71 -2.24
N ALA A 1113 -33.00 -18.68 -2.40
CA ALA A 1113 -34.45 -18.87 -2.45
C ALA A 1113 -34.88 -19.78 -3.61
N ALA A 1114 -34.27 -19.63 -4.79
CA ALA A 1114 -34.52 -20.49 -5.95
C ALA A 1114 -33.94 -21.92 -5.80
N LEU A 1115 -32.93 -22.09 -4.95
CA LEU A 1115 -32.41 -23.42 -4.58
C LEU A 1115 -33.37 -24.15 -3.64
N ASP A 1116 -33.96 -23.43 -2.67
CA ASP A 1116 -34.88 -24.02 -1.70
C ASP A 1116 -36.27 -24.33 -2.26
N ALA A 1117 -36.71 -23.61 -3.28
CA ALA A 1117 -37.98 -23.85 -3.96
C ALA A 1117 -38.02 -25.08 -4.90
N LYS A 1118 -36.89 -25.79 -5.09
CA LYS A 1118 -36.76 -27.00 -5.93
C LYS A 1118 -36.83 -28.29 -5.11
#